data_AF-A0A2A5M0Q0-F1
#
_entry.id   AF-A0A2A5M0Q0-F1
#
_cell.length_a   1.000
_cell.length_b   1.000
_cell.length_c   1.000
_cell.angle_alpha   90.00
_cell.angle_beta   90.00
_cell.angle_gamma   90.00
#
_symmetry.space_group_name_H-M   'P 1'
#
loop_
_entity.id
_entity.type
_entity.pdbx_description
1 polymer ?
#
loop_
_entity_poly.entity_id
_entity_poly.type
_entity_poly.pdbx_seq_one_letter_code
_entity_poly.pdbx_strand_id
1 'polypeptide(L)'
;MFKHLLKKKILDKAVYDERWAWLVRANTDPGSVTTWDPNLRRSKRILVPIDVQAYVANDANRETLVPVTGGPGDPLPFAEGTVPEAGIHLHWALPDALLRGGDSAAGGELEMTELPDRWVVIRSLFPVGINRPMIRGWVVDAKKGSITPLDQYKGATHNNEDKPTFDQLDGTIGGSPLWTASYHASAGRFGFHDALEDLPRLKKVAKDGFENNVATYVVAGWHTDSNKDPLAVSKADLLDVLSELGWQLDPEAEPPGNEPDLAVAERLLAKGKFKQPSDTTPTKIISRGREETFTYIDVVPDMALPVHKAAKVFIAQKPPAFLSLFHGMITGVPVEAALPGADERPRNASLSVSAGFDTDDLVTALGAQTLGGSLSQRRAAEMIAAAFTSDLIDRFGTQDGLRDIAEREHNDMFSSLPGKPLPSAKLDHLRAEDSASVNATTVGRKGRTKLASQTKDEYPSPLAQWRDKVVFRPAGKAFKEPARNIDDKSAKDKSVPGNRRTVERPAPRIFIPQPPSIAIKGARPSLRHHFDGLYDDEGRLRCRYPNEAVKGIKGVVKARDLLPTLGSGAIPPEVLAVVREAMVLNPYCSRWLANAAADKEENRVQYQHRIEGEMLRMFSVDGRYDGSGVYTLSDSVISPQAPGEENWRSVSFFQTALKKQAAAELSRASYLEGSNPGPLGVTAWRQPWVPLWLEWRVELEGSTRISDWELGQLEMIRGGDAADIQLIEIAGRSPINRGLGTALHSGIERWIKAEQEREATNDSLTASQQSSLESLADFLEPLDLASASLDGIREQLLGLNYRGGFFSAPEADDRPEVVADPLPLFGGTLKFSALRLVDAFGRVLDVPTNNIHTITSLEISDEPSSMKMSARIQGGARWLFRLVDPAYLGEPLLAPEAFVNQLEPDLAVNPVAGFLLSDHIDESLEIFDIKGNALGQISHHELTGAVRWEPAPGRPLPPGAGPMAELPPSATPLGKLAAGVIRSDVRQRDGKLPQSESSLTALLRAIDTTLWTVDTYSTLGSSTVAGLVGRPIAVVKATLRLDIPDDLDKVRVDSEETAKARRAAFDALRDESFPVRLGDLQRSDDSLLGYFIDDNYDHFHLVDKSIAALARDSGRRRGQLGLLGQVHIPGVQPLDHPYLFSDDTLYIKPGQSYRLTLLMLPAGKVNLTSGVLPRKSLALNDAWINRGLKRVIPSVRVGPVLVDPEKIRLPKVNLLGDRQQFTKRTGPLTWRDDPIVSASQSALLPRMPHEFQEGWIRIIEEDES
;
A
#
# COMPACT_ATOMS: atom_id res chain seq x y z
N MET A 1 24.30 36.33 -55.93
CA MET A 1 25.16 35.20 -56.34
C MET A 1 24.48 34.22 -57.33
N PHE A 2 23.37 34.59 -58.00
CA PHE A 2 22.55 33.68 -58.83
C PHE A 2 22.77 33.75 -60.36
N LYS A 3 23.77 34.51 -60.86
CA LYS A 3 24.06 34.64 -62.31
C LYS A 3 25.14 33.68 -62.83
N HIS A 4 25.66 32.74 -62.02
CA HIS A 4 26.70 31.80 -62.43
C HIS A 4 26.30 30.31 -62.47
N LEU A 5 25.04 29.96 -62.16
CA LEU A 5 24.57 28.56 -62.18
C LEU A 5 23.84 28.12 -63.46
N LEU A 6 23.55 29.03 -64.39
CA LEU A 6 22.82 28.73 -65.63
C LEU A 6 23.74 28.48 -66.84
N LYS A 7 24.78 27.65 -66.69
CA LYS A 7 25.40 27.01 -67.86
C LYS A 7 24.72 25.66 -68.07
N LYS A 8 23.83 25.60 -69.06
CA LYS A 8 23.06 24.41 -69.48
C LYS A 8 23.90 23.12 -69.52
N LYS A 9 25.18 23.21 -69.91
CA LYS A 9 26.14 22.09 -69.91
C LYS A 9 26.53 21.53 -68.53
N ILE A 10 26.58 22.36 -67.48
CA ILE A 10 26.88 21.90 -66.11
C ILE A 10 25.63 21.25 -65.50
N LEU A 11 24.46 21.82 -65.79
CA LEU A 11 23.17 21.24 -65.38
C LEU A 11 22.91 19.90 -66.09
N ASP A 12 23.14 19.81 -67.40
CA ASP A 12 23.04 18.53 -68.15
C ASP A 12 24.04 17.51 -67.60
N LYS A 13 25.30 17.88 -67.38
CA LYS A 13 26.32 16.95 -66.87
C LYS A 13 26.04 16.50 -65.42
N ALA A 14 25.42 17.36 -64.60
CA ALA A 14 24.99 17.01 -63.25
C ALA A 14 23.71 16.16 -63.26
N VAL A 15 22.73 16.43 -64.14
CA VAL A 15 21.47 15.69 -64.24
C VAL A 15 21.66 14.29 -64.83
N TYR A 16 22.63 14.12 -65.74
CA TYR A 16 23.00 12.83 -66.34
C TYR A 16 24.14 12.10 -65.61
N ASP A 17 24.64 12.64 -64.49
CA ASP A 17 25.57 11.91 -63.62
C ASP A 17 24.82 10.74 -62.96
N GLU A 18 25.40 9.53 -63.02
CA GLU A 18 24.84 8.34 -62.36
C GLU A 18 24.49 8.60 -60.89
N ARG A 19 25.26 9.45 -60.20
CA ARG A 19 25.02 9.80 -58.79
C ARG A 19 23.76 10.63 -58.62
N TRP A 20 23.48 11.58 -59.52
CA TRP A 20 22.27 12.41 -59.45
C TRP A 20 21.03 11.66 -59.91
N ALA A 21 21.13 10.90 -61.00
CA ALA A 21 20.07 10.00 -61.43
C ALA A 21 19.74 8.96 -60.34
N TRP A 22 20.73 8.54 -59.55
CA TRP A 22 20.54 7.67 -58.40
C TRP A 22 19.88 8.38 -57.21
N LEU A 23 20.31 9.58 -56.83
CA LEU A 23 19.67 10.39 -55.77
C LEU A 23 18.19 10.68 -56.10
N VAL A 24 17.91 11.05 -57.35
CA VAL A 24 16.54 11.33 -57.84
C VAL A 24 15.68 10.06 -57.86
N ARG A 25 16.23 8.90 -58.27
CA ARG A 25 15.54 7.60 -58.20
C ARG A 25 15.37 7.08 -56.77
N ALA A 26 16.30 7.43 -55.89
CA ALA A 26 16.31 7.09 -54.47
C ALA A 26 15.44 8.02 -53.61
N ASN A 27 14.88 9.08 -54.22
CA ASN A 27 14.09 10.12 -53.54
C ASN A 27 14.75 10.58 -52.22
N THR A 28 16.08 10.73 -52.22
CA THR A 28 16.89 11.02 -51.03
C THR A 28 17.92 12.09 -51.35
N ASP A 29 18.42 12.77 -50.31
CA ASP A 29 19.40 13.84 -50.44
C ASP A 29 20.84 13.34 -50.18
N PRO A 30 21.88 14.06 -50.65
CA PRO A 30 23.28 13.67 -50.43
C PRO A 30 23.66 13.52 -48.95
N GLY A 31 23.10 14.35 -48.07
CA GLY A 31 23.35 14.30 -46.63
C GLY A 31 22.93 12.95 -46.05
N SER A 32 21.72 12.51 -46.40
CA SER A 32 21.18 11.20 -46.00
C SER A 32 22.06 10.03 -46.44
N VAL A 33 22.64 10.11 -47.64
CA VAL A 33 23.55 9.08 -48.16
C VAL A 33 24.89 9.11 -47.42
N THR A 34 25.44 10.29 -47.16
CA THR A 34 26.76 10.44 -46.53
C THR A 34 26.82 10.09 -45.04
N THR A 35 25.67 10.16 -44.38
CA THR A 35 25.51 9.86 -42.95
C THR A 35 24.93 8.47 -42.69
N TRP A 36 24.65 7.69 -43.74
CA TRP A 36 24.01 6.38 -43.63
C TRP A 36 24.66 5.48 -42.57
N ASP A 37 23.90 5.13 -41.53
CA ASP A 37 24.35 4.22 -40.49
C ASP A 37 24.13 2.75 -40.92
N PRO A 38 25.20 1.96 -41.11
CA PRO A 38 25.09 0.55 -41.49
C PRO A 38 24.68 -0.37 -40.33
N ASN A 39 24.68 0.10 -39.08
CA ASN A 39 24.33 -0.66 -37.89
C ASN A 39 22.89 -0.40 -37.41
N LEU A 40 22.24 0.64 -37.92
CA LEU A 40 20.85 0.92 -37.60
C LEU A 40 19.92 -0.14 -38.23
N ARG A 41 19.17 -0.87 -37.40
CA ARG A 41 18.08 -1.74 -37.86
C ARG A 41 16.92 -0.90 -38.38
N ARG A 42 16.42 -1.24 -39.57
CA ARG A 42 15.33 -0.51 -40.25
C ARG A 42 14.04 -1.34 -40.35
N SER A 43 13.82 -2.24 -39.39
CA SER A 43 12.51 -2.89 -39.15
C SER A 43 11.47 -1.84 -38.76
N LYS A 44 10.18 -2.13 -38.98
CA LYS A 44 9.10 -1.16 -38.79
C LYS A 44 8.92 -0.84 -37.31
N ARG A 45 8.85 0.44 -36.97
CA ARG A 45 8.67 0.90 -35.57
C ARG A 45 7.22 1.29 -35.26
N ILE A 46 6.68 0.86 -34.14
CA ILE A 46 5.43 1.39 -33.57
C ILE A 46 5.73 2.77 -32.95
N LEU A 47 4.88 3.74 -33.24
CA LEU A 47 4.94 5.08 -32.69
C LEU A 47 4.34 5.07 -31.28
N VAL A 48 5.20 5.24 -30.27
CA VAL A 48 4.83 5.29 -28.85
C VAL A 48 4.91 6.75 -28.39
N PRO A 49 3.80 7.40 -28.01
CA PRO A 49 3.82 8.81 -27.65
C PRO A 49 4.53 9.04 -26.31
N ILE A 50 5.23 10.17 -26.20
CA ILE A 50 5.83 10.67 -24.96
C ILE A 50 5.56 12.16 -24.78
N ASP A 51 5.50 12.59 -23.52
CA ASP A 51 5.31 14.00 -23.18
C ASP A 51 6.64 14.77 -23.22
N VAL A 52 6.67 15.89 -23.95
CA VAL A 52 7.84 16.76 -24.13
C VAL A 52 7.52 18.16 -23.62
N GLN A 53 8.28 18.64 -22.64
CA GLN A 53 8.12 19.95 -22.03
C GLN A 53 9.35 20.82 -22.29
N ALA A 54 9.17 22.14 -22.36
CA ALA A 54 10.25 23.09 -22.59
C ALA A 54 10.20 24.27 -21.61
N TYR A 55 11.17 24.34 -20.71
CA TYR A 55 11.41 25.54 -19.90
C TYR A 55 12.24 26.54 -20.72
N VAL A 56 11.72 27.76 -20.89
CA VAL A 56 12.43 28.83 -21.61
C VAL A 56 13.09 29.77 -20.60
N ALA A 57 14.41 29.82 -20.65
CA ALA A 57 15.24 30.72 -19.87
C ALA A 57 15.67 31.90 -20.74
N ASN A 58 15.42 33.13 -20.33
CA ASN A 58 15.92 34.31 -21.03
C ASN A 58 16.24 35.45 -20.06
N ASP A 59 16.92 36.49 -20.56
CA ASP A 59 17.32 37.64 -19.73
C ASP A 59 16.15 38.43 -19.12
N ALA A 60 14.95 38.33 -19.70
CA ALA A 60 13.75 38.97 -19.18
C ALA A 60 13.07 38.15 -18.08
N ASN A 61 13.29 36.84 -18.03
CA ASN A 61 12.74 35.90 -17.04
C ASN A 61 13.87 35.21 -16.26
N ARG A 62 14.60 36.00 -15.46
CA ARG A 62 15.70 35.53 -14.60
C ARG A 62 15.14 34.91 -13.32
N GLU A 63 14.56 33.74 -13.45
CA GLU A 63 14.16 32.91 -12.33
C GLU A 63 15.32 32.01 -11.87
N THR A 64 15.48 31.87 -10.56
CA THR A 64 16.43 30.93 -9.95
C THR A 64 15.81 29.54 -9.88
N LEU A 65 16.55 28.51 -10.32
CA LEU A 65 16.14 27.12 -10.27
C LEU A 65 16.98 26.35 -9.25
N VAL A 66 16.34 25.51 -8.44
CA VAL A 66 17.00 24.64 -7.46
C VAL A 66 17.30 23.29 -8.13
N PRO A 67 18.57 22.88 -8.29
CA PRO A 67 18.92 21.67 -9.03
C PRO A 67 18.71 20.40 -8.21
N VAL A 68 17.44 20.06 -7.93
CA VAL A 68 17.07 18.85 -7.19
C VAL A 68 17.06 17.65 -8.14
N THR A 69 17.84 16.63 -7.78
CA THR A 69 17.97 15.36 -8.52
C THR A 69 17.25 14.21 -7.83
N GLY A 70 16.93 14.35 -6.54
CA GLY A 70 16.39 13.28 -5.70
C GLY A 70 17.44 12.24 -5.30
N GLY A 71 18.72 12.52 -5.53
CA GLY A 71 19.85 11.63 -5.32
C GLY A 71 20.94 12.21 -4.41
N PRO A 72 22.07 11.50 -4.23
CA PRO A 72 23.19 11.99 -3.43
C PRO A 72 23.77 13.29 -4.00
N GLY A 73 24.08 14.24 -3.12
CA GLY A 73 24.64 15.56 -3.51
C GLY A 73 23.60 16.63 -3.82
N ASP A 74 22.31 16.31 -3.63
CA ASP A 74 21.23 17.30 -3.70
C ASP A 74 21.47 18.51 -2.80
N PRO A 75 21.05 19.72 -3.21
CA PRO A 75 21.11 20.90 -2.36
C PRO A 75 20.25 20.69 -1.11
N LEU A 76 20.66 21.32 0.01
CA LEU A 76 19.90 21.30 1.26
C LEU A 76 18.45 21.76 1.03
N PRO A 77 17.45 21.18 1.74
CA PRO A 77 16.09 21.72 1.71
C PRO A 77 16.09 23.22 2.01
N PHE A 78 15.31 23.99 1.26
CA PHE A 78 15.28 25.47 1.30
C PHE A 78 16.56 26.18 0.85
N ALA A 79 17.50 25.51 0.19
CA ALA A 79 18.64 26.18 -0.44
C ALA A 79 18.18 27.16 -1.53
N GLU A 80 19.00 28.20 -1.74
CA GLU A 80 18.84 29.15 -2.85
C GLU A 80 19.18 28.48 -4.19
N GLY A 81 18.42 28.81 -5.23
CA GLY A 81 18.65 28.31 -6.58
C GLY A 81 19.67 29.14 -7.36
N THR A 82 20.01 28.68 -8.56
CA THR A 82 20.89 29.39 -9.50
C THR A 82 20.13 29.77 -10.77
N VAL A 83 20.50 30.89 -11.39
CA VAL A 83 19.92 31.29 -12.69
C VAL A 83 20.42 30.32 -13.77
N PRO A 84 19.53 29.65 -14.53
CA PRO A 84 19.93 28.75 -15.61
C PRO A 84 20.54 29.52 -16.78
N GLU A 85 21.32 28.84 -17.61
CA GLU A 85 21.83 29.41 -18.85
C GLU A 85 20.68 29.80 -19.78
N ALA A 86 20.80 30.93 -20.50
CA ALA A 86 19.75 31.35 -21.42
C ALA A 86 19.57 30.34 -22.57
N GLY A 87 18.33 30.11 -22.99
CA GLY A 87 17.98 29.15 -24.04
C GLY A 87 16.72 28.35 -23.71
N ILE A 88 16.58 27.21 -24.38
CA ILE A 88 15.43 26.32 -24.27
C ILE A 88 15.87 25.01 -23.63
N HIS A 89 15.34 24.71 -22.46
CA HIS A 89 15.61 23.50 -21.69
C HIS A 89 14.47 22.51 -21.90
N LEU A 90 14.71 21.49 -22.72
CA LEU A 90 13.76 20.42 -23.00
C LEU A 90 13.89 19.29 -21.98
N HIS A 91 12.77 18.71 -21.58
CA HIS A 91 12.70 17.48 -20.80
C HIS A 91 11.55 16.61 -21.30
N TRP A 92 11.78 15.31 -21.47
CA TRP A 92 10.74 14.38 -21.89
C TRP A 92 10.57 13.21 -20.94
N ALA A 93 9.30 12.83 -20.71
CA ALA A 93 8.93 11.72 -19.85
C ALA A 93 8.93 10.41 -20.63
N LEU A 94 9.36 9.33 -19.99
CA LEU A 94 9.31 7.98 -20.58
C LEU A 94 7.95 7.33 -20.28
N PRO A 95 7.45 6.42 -21.13
CA PRO A 95 6.24 5.67 -20.83
C PRO A 95 6.37 4.88 -19.54
N ASP A 96 5.27 4.80 -18.78
CA ASP A 96 5.25 4.25 -17.43
C ASP A 96 5.61 2.76 -17.42
N ALA A 97 5.23 2.04 -18.48
CA ALA A 97 5.55 0.64 -18.68
C ALA A 97 7.05 0.34 -18.59
N LEU A 98 7.91 1.27 -19.02
CA LEU A 98 9.37 1.09 -18.98
C LEU A 98 9.97 1.33 -17.59
N LEU A 99 9.21 1.97 -16.69
CA LEU A 99 9.62 2.30 -15.33
C LEU A 99 9.00 1.36 -14.28
N ARG A 100 8.26 0.33 -14.72
CA ARG A 100 7.77 -0.77 -13.87
C ARG A 100 8.87 -1.82 -13.71
N GLY A 101 9.19 -2.16 -12.47
CA GLY A 101 10.08 -3.27 -12.16
C GLY A 101 9.30 -4.57 -11.99
N GLY A 102 9.88 -5.68 -12.45
CA GLY A 102 9.33 -7.02 -12.30
C GLY A 102 10.22 -7.89 -11.40
N ASP A 103 9.68 -9.01 -10.94
CA ASP A 103 10.49 -10.04 -10.29
C ASP A 103 11.42 -10.68 -11.33
N SER A 104 12.70 -10.83 -10.96
CA SER A 104 13.65 -11.54 -11.80
C SER A 104 13.23 -13.01 -11.98
N ALA A 105 13.62 -13.62 -13.10
CA ALA A 105 13.34 -15.03 -13.38
C ALA A 105 13.93 -16.01 -12.34
N ALA A 106 14.89 -15.55 -11.52
CA ALA A 106 15.49 -16.31 -10.43
C ALA A 106 14.75 -16.13 -9.08
N GLY A 107 13.78 -15.21 -8.99
CA GLY A 107 13.06 -14.86 -7.77
C GLY A 107 13.87 -13.96 -6.85
N GLY A 108 13.19 -13.05 -6.13
CA GLY A 108 13.80 -12.24 -5.06
C GLY A 108 14.63 -11.03 -5.48
N GLU A 109 14.69 -10.70 -6.77
CA GLU A 109 15.37 -9.47 -7.26
C GLU A 109 14.41 -8.63 -8.12
N LEU A 110 14.45 -7.30 -7.97
CA LEU A 110 13.76 -6.36 -8.85
C LEU A 110 14.57 -6.15 -10.14
N GLU A 111 13.99 -6.52 -11.29
CA GLU A 111 14.56 -6.28 -12.62
C GLU A 111 13.81 -5.13 -13.31
N MET A 112 14.57 -4.16 -13.83
CA MET A 112 14.03 -3.00 -14.54
C MET A 112 14.25 -3.15 -16.04
N THR A 113 13.27 -2.70 -16.83
CA THR A 113 13.36 -2.64 -18.29
C THR A 113 14.42 -1.63 -18.72
N GLU A 114 15.21 -1.96 -19.75
CA GLU A 114 16.21 -1.04 -20.28
C GLU A 114 15.54 0.07 -21.12
N LEU A 115 15.94 1.31 -20.85
CA LEU A 115 15.39 2.51 -21.46
C LEU A 115 16.03 2.78 -22.84
N PRO A 116 15.36 3.56 -23.72
CA PRO A 116 15.92 3.93 -25.02
C PRO A 116 17.22 4.72 -24.85
N ASP A 117 18.28 4.28 -25.54
CA ASP A 117 19.63 4.81 -25.39
C ASP A 117 20.03 5.81 -26.47
N ARG A 118 19.19 6.01 -27.50
CA ARG A 118 19.41 6.97 -28.58
C ARG A 118 18.20 7.87 -28.72
N TRP A 119 18.44 9.17 -28.73
CA TRP A 119 17.40 10.18 -28.91
C TRP A 119 17.82 11.18 -29.99
N VAL A 120 16.87 11.68 -30.76
CA VAL A 120 17.06 12.78 -31.69
C VAL A 120 16.14 13.93 -31.31
N VAL A 121 16.69 15.13 -31.24
CA VAL A 121 15.97 16.39 -30.99
C VAL A 121 16.03 17.19 -32.29
N ILE A 122 14.89 17.62 -32.82
CA ILE A 122 14.79 18.37 -34.07
C ILE A 122 14.03 19.66 -33.82
N ARG A 123 14.69 20.79 -34.05
CA ARG A 123 14.11 22.12 -34.00
C ARG A 123 13.74 22.59 -35.41
N SER A 124 12.51 23.07 -35.55
CA SER A 124 11.98 23.69 -36.77
C SER A 124 11.65 25.16 -36.54
N LEU A 125 12.14 26.02 -37.43
CA LEU A 125 11.81 27.45 -37.50
C LEU A 125 11.16 27.76 -38.85
N PHE A 126 10.17 28.65 -38.84
CA PHE A 126 9.33 28.95 -40.00
C PHE A 126 9.58 30.38 -40.51
N PRO A 127 10.56 30.59 -41.41
CA PRO A 127 10.92 31.93 -41.89
C PRO A 127 9.82 32.57 -42.74
N VAL A 128 9.47 33.83 -42.43
CA VAL A 128 8.49 34.59 -43.23
C VAL A 128 9.06 34.86 -44.63
N GLY A 129 8.27 34.59 -45.66
CA GLY A 129 8.66 34.77 -47.07
C GLY A 129 9.50 33.64 -47.67
N ILE A 130 9.80 32.58 -46.91
CA ILE A 130 10.53 31.40 -47.40
C ILE A 130 9.68 30.14 -47.18
N ASN A 131 9.34 29.44 -48.26
CA ASN A 131 8.42 28.29 -48.27
C ASN A 131 9.05 26.97 -47.77
N ARG A 132 10.20 27.02 -47.10
CA ARG A 132 10.87 25.85 -46.51
C ARG A 132 11.25 26.13 -45.06
N PRO A 133 11.06 25.17 -44.15
CA PRO A 133 11.45 25.34 -42.76
C PRO A 133 12.99 25.37 -42.64
N MET A 134 13.48 26.02 -41.59
CA MET A 134 14.87 25.92 -41.17
C MET A 134 14.97 24.87 -40.06
N ILE A 135 15.66 23.76 -40.35
CA ILE A 135 15.78 22.61 -39.45
C ILE A 135 17.18 22.55 -38.83
N ARG A 136 17.26 22.30 -37.52
CA ARG A 136 18.49 21.93 -36.81
C ARG A 136 18.20 20.70 -35.96
N GLY A 137 19.13 19.74 -35.93
CA GLY A 137 18.94 18.49 -35.19
C GLY A 137 20.17 18.07 -34.41
N TRP A 138 19.96 17.29 -33.36
CA TRP A 138 20.98 16.72 -32.49
C TRP A 138 20.62 15.29 -32.11
N VAL A 139 21.62 14.43 -31.96
CA VAL A 139 21.48 13.08 -31.45
C VAL A 139 22.11 13.00 -30.06
N VAL A 140 21.33 12.55 -29.08
CA VAL A 140 21.72 12.36 -27.69
C VAL A 140 21.96 10.87 -27.44
N ASP A 141 23.14 10.53 -26.92
CA ASP A 141 23.46 9.21 -26.39
C ASP A 141 23.12 9.17 -24.90
N ALA A 142 21.97 8.59 -24.55
CA ALA A 142 21.52 8.56 -23.17
C ALA A 142 22.36 7.62 -22.27
N LYS A 143 23.24 6.77 -22.82
CA LYS A 143 24.21 5.97 -22.03
C LYS A 143 25.49 6.74 -21.74
N LYS A 144 26.01 7.46 -22.73
CA LYS A 144 27.27 8.22 -22.61
C LYS A 144 27.11 9.68 -22.19
N GLY A 145 25.88 10.21 -22.24
CA GLY A 145 25.59 11.61 -21.94
C GLY A 145 26.14 12.58 -23.00
N SER A 146 26.43 12.09 -24.22
CA SER A 146 27.01 12.88 -25.30
C SER A 146 25.97 13.36 -26.31
N ILE A 147 26.21 14.52 -26.91
CA ILE A 147 25.31 15.18 -27.85
C ILE A 147 26.08 15.44 -29.14
N THR A 148 25.55 14.98 -30.29
CA THR A 148 26.19 15.13 -31.61
C THR A 148 25.24 15.83 -32.59
N PRO A 149 25.67 16.89 -33.30
CA PRO A 149 24.86 17.48 -34.37
C PRO A 149 24.42 16.45 -35.42
N LEU A 150 23.17 16.52 -35.87
CA LEU A 150 22.57 15.51 -36.75
C LEU A 150 23.29 15.36 -38.11
N ASP A 151 23.86 16.44 -38.62
CA ASP A 151 24.64 16.47 -39.87
C ASP A 151 26.03 15.80 -39.73
N GLN A 152 26.50 15.63 -38.50
CA GLN A 152 27.77 14.98 -38.16
C GLN A 152 27.60 13.54 -37.66
N TYR A 153 26.38 13.17 -37.27
CA TYR A 153 26.09 11.84 -36.73
C TYR A 153 26.09 10.77 -37.83
N LYS A 154 26.87 9.70 -37.62
CA LYS A 154 27.03 8.56 -38.54
C LYS A 154 26.87 7.20 -37.85
N GLY A 155 26.04 7.14 -36.81
CA GLY A 155 25.83 5.92 -36.00
C GLY A 155 26.82 5.72 -34.84
N ALA A 156 27.88 6.54 -34.77
CA ALA A 156 28.87 6.48 -33.69
C ALA A 156 28.78 7.71 -32.78
N THR A 157 28.97 7.48 -31.48
CA THR A 157 28.91 8.50 -30.42
C THR A 157 30.22 8.51 -29.64
N HIS A 158 30.62 9.67 -29.13
CA HIS A 158 31.79 9.84 -28.26
C HIS A 158 31.38 9.74 -26.79
N ASN A 159 32.34 9.47 -25.91
CA ASN A 159 32.09 9.56 -24.46
C ASN A 159 32.11 11.04 -24.06
N ASN A 160 31.23 11.42 -23.13
CA ASN A 160 31.32 12.72 -22.48
C ASN A 160 32.27 12.57 -21.28
N GLU A 161 33.33 13.38 -21.21
CA GLU A 161 34.31 13.31 -20.11
C GLU A 161 33.72 13.78 -18.78
N ASP A 162 32.70 14.63 -18.82
CA ASP A 162 32.05 15.22 -17.63
C ASP A 162 30.90 14.37 -17.09
N LYS A 163 30.49 13.29 -17.77
CA LYS A 163 29.35 12.45 -17.39
C LYS A 163 29.72 10.96 -17.35
N PRO A 164 29.25 10.21 -16.34
CA PRO A 164 29.51 8.77 -16.27
C PRO A 164 28.86 8.03 -17.44
N THR A 165 29.48 6.96 -17.91
CA THR A 165 28.84 6.06 -18.88
C THR A 165 28.07 4.97 -18.14
N PHE A 166 26.84 4.68 -18.56
CA PHE A 166 26.03 3.62 -17.98
C PHE A 166 26.06 2.36 -18.85
N ASP A 167 26.40 1.22 -18.24
CA ASP A 167 26.43 -0.08 -18.91
C ASP A 167 25.00 -0.59 -19.21
N GLN A 168 24.11 -0.46 -18.22
CA GLN A 168 22.66 -0.71 -18.32
C GLN A 168 21.93 0.58 -17.98
N LEU A 169 21.12 1.08 -18.91
CA LEU A 169 20.34 2.32 -18.74
C LEU A 169 18.93 1.93 -18.30
N ASP A 170 18.63 2.02 -17.00
CA ASP A 170 17.32 1.66 -16.45
C ASP A 170 16.72 2.78 -15.56
N GLY A 171 15.50 2.57 -15.06
CA GLY A 171 14.80 3.54 -14.21
C GLY A 171 15.45 3.83 -12.85
N THR A 172 16.51 3.11 -12.46
CA THR A 172 17.13 3.21 -11.12
C THR A 172 18.60 3.64 -11.14
N ILE A 173 19.28 3.50 -12.29
CA ILE A 173 20.72 3.72 -12.41
C ILE A 173 21.17 5.15 -12.03
N GLY A 174 20.28 6.14 -12.12
CA GLY A 174 20.56 7.52 -11.70
C GLY A 174 20.58 7.76 -10.19
N GLY A 175 20.45 6.70 -9.36
CA GLY A 175 20.56 6.78 -7.90
C GLY A 175 19.28 7.22 -7.19
N SER A 176 18.20 7.49 -7.94
CA SER A 176 16.88 7.85 -7.41
C SER A 176 15.81 7.32 -8.35
N PRO A 177 14.67 6.79 -7.87
CA PRO A 177 13.54 6.43 -8.74
C PRO A 177 12.96 7.61 -9.54
N LEU A 178 13.25 8.85 -9.13
CA LEU A 178 12.79 10.07 -9.80
C LEU A 178 13.84 10.69 -10.74
N TRP A 179 14.98 10.04 -10.94
CA TRP A 179 16.07 10.63 -11.74
C TRP A 179 15.67 10.89 -13.20
N THR A 180 14.82 10.06 -13.79
CA THR A 180 14.29 10.25 -15.15
C THR A 180 13.22 11.33 -15.23
N ALA A 181 12.66 11.76 -14.10
CA ALA A 181 11.66 12.81 -14.01
C ALA A 181 12.30 14.21 -13.80
N SER A 182 13.50 14.25 -13.21
CA SER A 182 14.27 15.49 -12.99
C SER A 182 15.03 15.91 -14.26
N TYR A 183 14.87 17.17 -14.68
CA TYR A 183 15.68 17.76 -15.74
C TYR A 183 17.18 17.77 -15.39
N HIS A 184 17.51 18.10 -14.14
CA HIS A 184 18.89 18.20 -13.69
C HIS A 184 19.56 16.83 -13.56
N ALA A 185 18.86 15.83 -13.03
CA ALA A 185 19.40 14.47 -12.91
C ALA A 185 19.58 13.80 -14.28
N SER A 186 18.65 14.05 -15.21
CA SER A 186 18.66 13.45 -16.55
C SER A 186 19.33 14.32 -17.63
N ALA A 187 19.99 15.42 -17.24
CA ALA A 187 20.59 16.37 -18.17
C ALA A 187 21.57 15.67 -19.13
N GLY A 188 21.45 15.94 -20.44
CA GLY A 188 22.21 15.27 -21.51
C GLY A 188 21.82 13.83 -21.78
N ARG A 189 20.68 13.36 -21.24
CA ARG A 189 20.09 12.05 -21.51
C ARG A 189 18.61 12.19 -21.87
N PHE A 190 17.78 12.53 -20.89
CA PHE A 190 16.34 12.84 -21.06
C PHE A 190 16.04 14.34 -20.89
N GLY A 191 17.06 15.13 -20.57
CA GLY A 191 17.07 16.59 -20.64
C GLY A 191 18.04 17.10 -21.71
N PHE A 192 17.67 18.17 -22.42
CA PHE A 192 18.48 18.81 -23.47
C PHE A 192 18.41 20.34 -23.35
N HIS A 193 19.50 21.04 -23.68
CA HIS A 193 19.55 22.51 -23.71
C HIS A 193 19.91 22.99 -25.12
N ASP A 194 19.06 23.85 -25.69
CA ASP A 194 19.33 24.59 -26.91
C ASP A 194 19.63 26.05 -26.57
N ALA A 195 20.90 26.43 -26.62
CA ALA A 195 21.37 27.79 -26.39
C ALA A 195 20.99 28.78 -27.51
N LEU A 196 20.32 28.35 -28.58
CA LEU A 196 19.88 29.18 -29.71
C LEU A 196 21.02 29.93 -30.43
N GLU A 197 22.24 29.42 -30.36
CA GLU A 197 23.46 30.10 -30.86
C GLU A 197 23.44 30.45 -32.35
N ASP A 198 22.70 29.67 -33.14
CA ASP A 198 22.58 29.88 -34.59
C ASP A 198 21.49 30.88 -34.96
N LEU A 199 20.61 31.26 -34.04
CA LEU A 199 19.50 32.17 -34.29
C LEU A 199 19.96 33.54 -34.86
N PRO A 200 21.03 34.20 -34.35
CA PRO A 200 21.53 35.44 -34.94
C PRO A 200 21.99 35.29 -36.41
N ARG A 201 22.52 34.11 -36.78
CA ARG A 201 22.90 33.80 -38.16
C ARG A 201 21.67 33.53 -39.02
N LEU A 202 20.69 32.78 -38.51
CA LEU A 202 19.47 32.48 -39.25
C LEU A 202 18.62 33.73 -39.52
N LYS A 203 18.57 34.70 -38.59
CA LYS A 203 17.89 35.99 -38.80
C LYS A 203 18.47 36.81 -39.96
N LYS A 204 19.75 36.63 -40.32
CA LYS A 204 20.33 37.26 -41.52
C LYS A 204 19.77 36.68 -42.83
N VAL A 205 19.29 35.43 -42.78
CA VAL A 205 18.67 34.72 -43.91
C VAL A 205 17.16 34.99 -43.93
N ALA A 206 16.50 34.88 -42.79
CA ALA A 206 15.08 35.18 -42.58
C ALA A 206 14.87 36.67 -42.29
N LYS A 207 15.01 37.51 -43.33
CA LYS A 207 14.99 38.99 -43.18
C LYS A 207 13.69 39.53 -42.57
N ASP A 208 12.57 38.86 -42.84
CA ASP A 208 11.24 39.24 -42.36
C ASP A 208 10.89 38.54 -41.03
N GLY A 209 11.88 37.91 -40.38
CA GLY A 209 11.71 37.18 -39.12
C GLY A 209 11.14 35.78 -39.29
N PHE A 210 10.69 35.20 -38.18
CA PHE A 210 10.04 33.90 -38.11
C PHE A 210 8.56 34.07 -37.77
N GLU A 211 7.72 33.15 -38.26
CA GLU A 211 6.30 33.14 -37.95
C GLU A 211 6.09 33.09 -36.43
N ASN A 212 5.42 34.11 -35.88
CA ASN A 212 5.19 34.30 -34.44
C ASN A 212 6.44 34.26 -33.54
N ASN A 213 7.65 34.25 -34.11
CA ASN A 213 8.93 34.07 -33.40
C ASN A 213 8.94 32.86 -32.44
N VAL A 214 8.33 31.75 -32.90
CA VAL A 214 8.29 30.48 -32.18
C VAL A 214 8.99 29.35 -32.95
N ALA A 215 9.47 28.36 -32.21
CA ALA A 215 10.01 27.11 -32.72
C ALA A 215 9.08 25.93 -32.41
N THR A 216 9.23 24.88 -33.21
CA THR A 216 8.67 23.55 -32.94
C THR A 216 9.81 22.58 -32.67
N TYR A 217 9.71 21.81 -31.60
CA TYR A 217 10.65 20.73 -31.30
C TYR A 217 9.97 19.38 -31.42
N VAL A 218 10.68 18.41 -32.00
CA VAL A 218 10.31 17.01 -32.01
C VAL A 218 11.41 16.22 -31.35
N VAL A 219 11.05 15.38 -30.40
CA VAL A 219 11.96 14.44 -29.74
C VAL A 219 11.55 13.03 -30.14
N ALA A 220 12.50 12.21 -30.59
CA ALA A 220 12.25 10.81 -30.89
C ALA A 220 13.38 9.90 -30.39
N GLY A 221 13.05 8.77 -29.78
CA GLY A 221 13.99 7.83 -29.17
C GLY A 221 13.79 6.40 -29.65
N TRP A 222 14.88 5.63 -29.65
CA TRP A 222 14.89 4.20 -30.01
C TRP A 222 16.01 3.46 -29.28
N HIS A 223 15.89 2.14 -29.21
CA HIS A 223 16.95 1.25 -28.73
C HIS A 223 17.94 0.94 -29.85
N THR A 224 19.24 1.11 -29.57
CA THR A 224 20.29 0.73 -30.53
C THR A 224 20.40 -0.79 -30.68
N ASP A 225 20.16 -1.53 -29.60
CA ASP A 225 20.09 -2.99 -29.58
C ASP A 225 18.64 -3.45 -29.53
N SER A 226 18.17 -4.07 -30.62
CA SER A 226 16.79 -4.53 -30.73
C SER A 226 16.41 -5.58 -29.70
N ASN A 227 17.36 -6.34 -29.15
CA ASN A 227 17.01 -7.39 -28.17
C ASN A 227 16.54 -6.79 -26.84
N LYS A 228 16.75 -5.48 -26.64
CA LYS A 228 16.38 -4.72 -25.45
C LYS A 228 15.12 -3.88 -25.65
N ASP A 229 14.58 -3.88 -26.87
CA ASP A 229 13.35 -3.19 -27.22
C ASP A 229 12.16 -4.09 -26.85
N PRO A 230 11.21 -3.62 -26.03
CA PRO A 230 10.09 -4.45 -25.57
C PRO A 230 9.17 -4.89 -26.72
N LEU A 231 9.16 -4.17 -27.85
CA LEU A 231 8.33 -4.50 -29.01
C LEU A 231 9.07 -5.34 -30.06
N ALA A 232 10.30 -5.80 -29.79
CA ALA A 232 11.08 -6.69 -30.65
C ALA A 232 10.55 -8.14 -30.72
N VAL A 233 9.23 -8.27 -30.78
CA VAL A 233 8.47 -9.51 -30.80
C VAL A 233 7.89 -9.77 -32.19
N SER A 234 7.43 -11.00 -32.41
CA SER A 234 6.79 -11.36 -33.67
C SER A 234 5.46 -10.62 -33.83
N LYS A 235 4.98 -10.47 -35.07
CA LYS A 235 3.63 -9.91 -35.33
C LYS A 235 2.52 -10.66 -34.59
N ALA A 236 2.66 -11.97 -34.36
CA ALA A 236 1.64 -12.78 -33.69
C ALA A 236 1.51 -12.42 -32.20
N ASP A 237 2.63 -12.02 -31.57
CA ASP A 237 2.72 -11.76 -30.12
C ASP A 237 2.62 -10.25 -29.80
N LEU A 238 2.58 -9.38 -30.83
CA LEU A 238 2.62 -7.93 -30.66
C LEU A 238 1.45 -7.40 -29.79
N LEU A 239 0.23 -7.88 -30.03
CA LEU A 239 -0.96 -7.40 -29.30
C LEU A 239 -0.93 -7.83 -27.84
N ASP A 240 -0.44 -9.04 -27.55
CA ASP A 240 -0.30 -9.55 -26.19
C ASP A 240 0.73 -8.74 -25.41
N VAL A 241 1.88 -8.46 -26.02
CA VAL A 241 2.96 -7.66 -25.41
C VAL A 241 2.53 -6.20 -25.21
N LEU A 242 1.80 -5.61 -26.16
CA LEU A 242 1.21 -4.28 -25.98
C LEU A 242 0.25 -4.26 -24.79
N SER A 243 -0.61 -5.27 -24.66
CA SER A 243 -1.54 -5.41 -23.53
C SER A 243 -0.79 -5.53 -22.19
N GLU A 244 0.28 -6.32 -22.12
CA GLU A 244 1.13 -6.45 -20.93
C GLU A 244 1.79 -5.13 -20.52
N LEU A 245 2.20 -4.32 -21.50
CA LEU A 245 2.74 -2.98 -21.28
C LEU A 245 1.65 -1.95 -20.91
N GLY A 246 0.36 -2.29 -21.03
CA GLY A 246 -0.75 -1.35 -20.89
C GLY A 246 -0.85 -0.38 -22.07
N TRP A 247 -0.37 -0.78 -23.24
CA TRP A 247 -0.42 -0.04 -24.50
C TRP A 247 -1.48 -0.63 -25.42
N GLN A 248 -1.97 0.15 -26.38
CA GLN A 248 -2.93 -0.31 -27.37
C GLN A 248 -2.67 0.26 -28.76
N LEU A 249 -3.03 -0.50 -29.78
CA LEU A 249 -3.17 -0.03 -31.15
C LEU A 249 -4.66 0.03 -31.50
N ASP A 250 -5.02 0.89 -32.44
CA ASP A 250 -6.39 0.94 -32.95
C ASP A 250 -6.75 -0.42 -33.61
N PRO A 251 -7.83 -1.11 -33.18
CA PRO A 251 -8.23 -2.40 -33.73
C PRO A 251 -8.55 -2.36 -35.23
N GLU A 252 -8.95 -1.18 -35.75
CA GLU A 252 -9.26 -0.99 -37.17
C GLU A 252 -8.01 -0.58 -37.98
N ALA A 253 -6.89 -0.27 -37.33
CA ALA A 253 -5.67 0.13 -38.02
C ALA A 253 -4.96 -1.07 -38.66
N GLU A 254 -4.69 -0.96 -39.96
CA GLU A 254 -3.91 -1.95 -40.67
C GLU A 254 -2.40 -1.72 -40.46
N PRO A 255 -1.63 -2.79 -40.16
CA PRO A 255 -0.19 -2.68 -40.07
C PRO A 255 0.37 -2.18 -41.41
N PRO A 256 1.44 -1.37 -41.39
CA PRO A 256 1.94 -0.70 -42.57
C PRO A 256 2.27 -1.72 -43.66
N GLY A 257 1.77 -1.48 -44.88
CA GLY A 257 2.27 -2.12 -46.11
C GLY A 257 3.64 -1.56 -46.51
N ASN A 258 4.04 -1.73 -47.77
CA ASN A 258 5.21 -1.02 -48.31
C ASN A 258 4.80 0.41 -48.68
N GLU A 259 5.03 1.36 -47.77
CA GLU A 259 4.80 2.77 -48.07
C GLU A 259 5.70 3.24 -49.24
N PRO A 260 5.25 4.19 -50.07
CA PRO A 260 6.03 4.65 -51.22
C PRO A 260 7.41 5.24 -50.84
N ASP A 261 7.53 5.86 -49.66
CA ASP A 261 8.80 6.43 -49.16
C ASP A 261 9.74 5.34 -48.60
N LEU A 262 9.21 4.30 -47.94
CA LEU A 262 9.99 3.14 -47.44
C LEU A 262 10.36 2.15 -48.56
N ALA A 263 9.48 1.97 -49.55
CA ALA A 263 9.69 1.08 -50.70
C ALA A 263 10.93 1.45 -51.51
N VAL A 264 11.35 2.72 -51.47
CA VAL A 264 12.57 3.17 -52.16
C VAL A 264 13.83 2.79 -51.37
N ALA A 265 13.83 2.99 -50.05
CA ALA A 265 14.92 2.52 -49.17
C ALA A 265 15.08 0.99 -49.21
N GLU A 266 13.97 0.25 -49.15
CA GLU A 266 13.93 -1.21 -49.30
C GLU A 266 14.47 -1.65 -50.67
N ARG A 267 14.10 -0.97 -51.77
CA ARG A 267 14.66 -1.25 -53.11
C ARG A 267 16.16 -0.96 -53.21
N LEU A 268 16.69 0.00 -52.45
CA LEU A 268 18.11 0.34 -52.44
C LEU A 268 18.93 -0.66 -51.60
N LEU A 269 18.37 -1.11 -50.48
CA LEU A 269 18.88 -2.22 -49.67
C LEU A 269 18.91 -3.52 -50.49
N ALA A 270 17.82 -3.85 -51.18
CA ALA A 270 17.71 -5.03 -52.06
C ALA A 270 18.70 -5.02 -53.25
N LYS A 271 19.24 -3.86 -53.62
CA LYS A 271 20.27 -3.70 -54.66
C LYS A 271 21.71 -3.74 -54.11
N GLY A 272 21.90 -3.96 -52.81
CA GLY A 272 23.20 -4.13 -52.16
C GLY A 272 24.08 -2.88 -52.13
N LYS A 273 23.50 -1.68 -52.36
CA LYS A 273 24.24 -0.40 -52.37
C LYS A 273 24.38 0.21 -50.97
N PHE A 274 23.50 -0.14 -50.05
CA PHE A 274 23.54 0.22 -48.63
C PHE A 274 23.58 -1.04 -47.76
N LYS A 275 24.30 -0.97 -46.65
CA LYS A 275 24.36 -2.05 -45.66
C LYS A 275 23.42 -1.76 -44.49
N GLN A 276 22.84 -2.81 -43.92
CA GLN A 276 22.13 -2.83 -42.65
C GLN A 276 22.45 -4.16 -41.94
N PRO A 277 22.21 -4.29 -40.62
CA PRO A 277 22.32 -5.58 -39.95
C PRO A 277 21.36 -6.61 -40.58
N SER A 278 21.82 -7.83 -40.81
CA SER A 278 21.03 -8.88 -41.47
C SER A 278 19.94 -9.46 -40.54
N ASP A 279 18.68 -9.50 -40.99
CA ASP A 279 17.56 -10.22 -40.33
C ASP A 279 17.57 -11.73 -40.64
N THR A 280 18.71 -12.27 -41.09
CA THR A 280 18.81 -13.58 -41.72
C THR A 280 18.52 -14.75 -40.77
N THR A 281 17.70 -15.67 -41.28
CA THR A 281 17.45 -17.01 -40.74
C THR A 281 18.76 -17.80 -40.55
N PRO A 282 19.16 -18.18 -39.33
CA PRO A 282 20.25 -19.12 -39.14
C PRO A 282 19.84 -20.47 -39.76
N THR A 283 20.64 -20.97 -40.70
CA THR A 283 20.39 -22.29 -41.30
C THR A 283 21.23 -23.32 -40.56
N LYS A 284 20.57 -24.27 -39.90
CA LYS A 284 21.24 -25.39 -39.24
C LYS A 284 21.28 -26.57 -40.21
N ILE A 285 22.48 -26.99 -40.60
CA ILE A 285 22.66 -28.23 -41.35
C ILE A 285 23.08 -29.32 -40.38
N ILE A 286 22.22 -30.34 -40.26
CA ILE A 286 22.53 -31.54 -39.50
C ILE A 286 22.97 -32.62 -40.49
N SER A 287 24.26 -32.94 -40.47
CA SER A 287 24.84 -34.08 -41.17
C SER A 287 25.20 -35.18 -40.16
N ARG A 288 25.30 -36.44 -40.60
CA ARG A 288 25.62 -37.57 -39.70
C ARG A 288 26.93 -37.30 -38.94
N GLY A 289 26.80 -36.96 -37.65
CA GLY A 289 27.91 -36.76 -36.72
C GLY A 289 28.48 -35.33 -36.62
N ARG A 290 27.91 -34.33 -37.31
CA ARG A 290 28.37 -32.93 -37.23
C ARG A 290 27.22 -31.94 -37.44
N GLU A 291 27.07 -31.03 -36.49
CA GLU A 291 26.11 -29.91 -36.53
C GLU A 291 26.88 -28.63 -36.85
N GLU A 292 26.53 -27.96 -37.96
CA GLU A 292 27.11 -26.68 -38.33
C GLU A 292 26.00 -25.65 -38.55
N THR A 293 26.19 -24.48 -37.94
CA THR A 293 25.30 -23.31 -38.07
C THR A 293 26.06 -22.23 -38.83
N PHE A 294 25.48 -21.71 -39.90
CA PHE A 294 26.06 -20.59 -40.63
C PHE A 294 24.99 -19.57 -41.05
N THR A 295 25.45 -18.35 -41.28
CA THR A 295 24.64 -17.20 -41.70
C THR A 295 24.96 -16.91 -43.16
N TYR A 296 23.97 -16.98 -44.05
CA TYR A 296 24.18 -16.70 -45.47
C TYR A 296 24.44 -15.20 -45.66
N ILE A 297 25.57 -14.82 -46.25
CA ILE A 297 25.84 -13.44 -46.69
C ILE A 297 25.32 -13.31 -48.12
N ASP A 298 24.60 -12.22 -48.41
CA ASP A 298 24.17 -11.84 -49.75
C ASP A 298 25.36 -11.66 -50.70
N VAL A 299 25.75 -12.76 -51.36
CA VAL A 299 26.38 -12.76 -52.67
C VAL A 299 25.66 -13.83 -53.49
N VAL A 300 25.19 -13.42 -54.67
CA VAL A 300 24.58 -14.24 -55.73
C VAL A 300 25.23 -15.63 -55.80
N PRO A 301 24.46 -16.74 -55.84
CA PRO A 301 25.04 -18.07 -55.84
C PRO A 301 25.59 -18.39 -57.23
N ASP A 302 26.90 -18.20 -57.42
CA ASP A 302 27.70 -19.03 -58.32
C ASP A 302 28.49 -20.04 -57.49
N MET A 303 27.77 -20.87 -56.73
CA MET A 303 28.32 -22.11 -56.19
C MET A 303 27.27 -23.21 -56.29
N ALA A 304 27.50 -24.13 -57.22
CA ALA A 304 26.89 -25.45 -57.18
C ALA A 304 27.38 -26.18 -55.92
N LEU A 305 26.64 -26.06 -54.81
CA LEU A 305 26.81 -26.91 -53.64
C LEU A 305 26.18 -28.29 -53.94
N PRO A 306 26.96 -29.39 -53.94
CA PRO A 306 26.39 -30.73 -54.12
C PRO A 306 25.73 -31.17 -52.80
N VAL A 307 24.42 -30.96 -52.70
CA VAL A 307 23.57 -31.33 -51.53
C VAL A 307 23.30 -32.84 -51.51
N HIS A 308 24.35 -33.67 -51.42
CA HIS A 308 24.19 -35.14 -51.35
C HIS A 308 24.39 -35.74 -49.94
N LYS A 309 24.61 -34.94 -48.88
CA LYS A 309 24.84 -35.45 -47.51
C LYS A 309 24.18 -34.69 -46.35
N ALA A 310 23.20 -33.79 -46.60
CA ALA A 310 22.40 -33.23 -45.51
C ALA A 310 21.29 -34.22 -45.13
N ALA A 311 21.23 -34.67 -43.87
CA ALA A 311 20.21 -35.61 -43.43
C ALA A 311 18.85 -34.91 -43.20
N LYS A 312 18.88 -33.66 -42.70
CA LYS A 312 17.76 -32.70 -42.65
C LYS A 312 18.32 -31.27 -42.69
N VAL A 313 17.62 -30.37 -43.40
CA VAL A 313 17.88 -28.92 -43.40
C VAL A 313 16.69 -28.26 -42.71
N PHE A 314 16.94 -27.49 -41.65
CA PHE A 314 15.92 -26.69 -40.98
C PHE A 314 16.13 -25.21 -41.32
N ILE A 315 15.11 -24.59 -41.90
CA ILE A 315 15.07 -23.15 -42.19
C ILE A 315 14.01 -22.56 -41.26
N ALA A 316 14.42 -21.94 -40.16
CA ALA A 316 13.52 -21.27 -39.23
C ALA A 316 13.41 -19.78 -39.61
N GLN A 317 12.42 -19.41 -40.43
CA GLN A 317 12.20 -18.00 -40.77
C GLN A 317 12.02 -17.19 -39.50
N LYS A 318 12.93 -16.24 -39.22
CA LYS A 318 12.72 -15.26 -38.15
C LYS A 318 11.56 -14.35 -38.61
N PRO A 319 10.43 -14.32 -37.91
CA PRO A 319 9.31 -13.47 -38.30
C PRO A 319 9.74 -11.99 -38.25
N PRO A 320 9.17 -11.11 -39.11
CA PRO A 320 9.42 -9.69 -39.00
C PRO A 320 9.02 -9.21 -37.61
N ALA A 321 9.97 -8.60 -36.90
CA ALA A 321 9.73 -8.01 -35.60
C ALA A 321 9.39 -6.52 -35.76
N PHE A 322 8.47 -6.04 -34.94
CA PHE A 322 8.30 -4.60 -34.75
C PHE A 322 9.40 -4.09 -33.82
N LEU A 323 9.58 -2.78 -33.78
CA LEU A 323 10.43 -2.08 -32.82
C LEU A 323 9.64 -0.91 -32.25
N SER A 324 10.13 -0.23 -31.23
CA SER A 324 9.51 0.98 -30.68
C SER A 324 10.20 2.24 -31.21
N LEU A 325 9.41 3.29 -31.46
CA LEU A 325 9.87 4.67 -31.61
C LEU A 325 9.11 5.54 -30.62
N PHE A 326 9.79 5.96 -29.56
CA PHE A 326 9.23 6.88 -28.58
C PHE A 326 9.26 8.28 -29.16
N HIS A 327 8.15 9.00 -29.22
CA HIS A 327 8.13 10.32 -29.84
C HIS A 327 7.16 11.31 -29.20
N GLY A 328 7.54 12.59 -29.22
CA GLY A 328 6.69 13.67 -28.76
C GLY A 328 7.06 14.98 -29.43
N MET A 329 6.13 15.91 -29.47
CA MET A 329 6.35 17.22 -30.07
C MET A 329 5.87 18.35 -29.17
N ILE A 330 6.58 19.47 -29.23
CA ILE A 330 6.17 20.72 -28.61
C ILE A 330 6.18 21.86 -29.63
N THR A 331 5.06 22.56 -29.76
CA THR A 331 4.85 23.66 -30.71
C THR A 331 4.71 24.99 -29.99
N GLY A 332 5.07 26.10 -30.65
CA GLY A 332 4.88 27.44 -30.07
C GLY A 332 5.95 27.87 -29.06
N VAL A 333 7.12 27.23 -29.03
CA VAL A 333 8.19 27.56 -28.08
C VAL A 333 8.83 28.90 -28.45
N PRO A 334 8.77 29.95 -27.63
CA PRO A 334 9.30 31.26 -27.97
C PRO A 334 10.82 31.22 -28.10
N VAL A 335 11.36 31.84 -29.16
CA VAL A 335 12.81 31.97 -29.40
C VAL A 335 13.32 33.41 -29.25
N GLU A 336 12.48 34.32 -28.75
CA GLU A 336 12.82 35.72 -28.47
C GLU A 336 12.58 36.09 -27.00
N ALA A 337 13.03 37.28 -26.59
CA ALA A 337 13.11 37.67 -25.18
C ALA A 337 11.76 37.92 -24.48
N ALA A 338 10.69 38.25 -25.23
CA ALA A 338 9.38 38.46 -24.63
C ALA A 338 8.62 37.13 -24.54
N LEU A 339 8.44 36.61 -23.32
CA LEU A 339 7.61 35.43 -23.11
C LEU A 339 6.12 35.80 -23.19
N PRO A 340 5.28 34.97 -23.83
CA PRO A 340 3.84 35.03 -23.63
C PRO A 340 3.52 34.85 -22.14
N GLY A 341 2.45 35.50 -21.62
CA GLY A 341 2.03 35.36 -20.22
C GLY A 341 1.45 33.99 -19.82
N ALA A 342 1.85 32.91 -20.50
CA ALA A 342 1.34 31.56 -20.33
C ALA A 342 2.28 30.74 -19.42
N ASP A 343 2.03 30.82 -18.11
CA ASP A 343 2.74 30.03 -17.09
C ASP A 343 1.74 29.09 -16.39
N GLU A 344 2.08 27.80 -16.31
CA GLU A 344 1.27 26.77 -15.66
C GLU A 344 1.44 26.73 -14.14
N ARG A 345 2.39 27.50 -13.56
CA ARG A 345 2.57 27.55 -12.11
C ARG A 345 1.30 28.11 -11.42
N PRO A 346 0.72 27.39 -10.44
CA PRO A 346 -0.38 27.89 -9.63
C PRO A 346 0.01 29.13 -8.80
N ARG A 347 -0.98 29.92 -8.39
CA ARG A 347 -0.77 31.00 -7.41
C ARG A 347 -0.71 30.40 -6.01
N ASN A 348 0.15 30.93 -5.15
CA ASN A 348 0.21 30.51 -3.75
C ASN A 348 -1.17 30.59 -3.05
N ALA A 349 -1.95 31.64 -3.34
CA ALA A 349 -3.28 31.83 -2.75
C ALA A 349 -4.35 30.81 -3.20
N SER A 350 -4.11 30.02 -4.25
CA SER A 350 -5.04 28.96 -4.68
C SER A 350 -4.76 27.62 -4.01
N LEU A 351 -3.72 27.52 -3.18
CA LEU A 351 -3.34 26.28 -2.50
C LEU A 351 -4.12 26.12 -1.19
N SER A 352 -4.61 24.90 -0.94
CA SER A 352 -5.18 24.49 0.35
C SER A 352 -4.45 23.24 0.84
N VAL A 353 -4.17 23.17 2.14
CA VAL A 353 -3.27 22.17 2.72
C VAL A 353 -3.97 21.45 3.85
N SER A 354 -3.84 20.13 3.90
CA SER A 354 -4.21 19.33 5.07
C SER A 354 -3.05 18.46 5.55
N ALA A 355 -3.09 18.10 6.83
CA ALA A 355 -2.12 17.22 7.48
C ALA A 355 -2.80 16.17 8.36
N GLY A 356 -2.15 15.01 8.47
CA GLY A 356 -2.67 13.84 9.21
C GLY A 356 -1.66 12.70 9.23
N PHE A 357 -2.02 11.56 9.81
CA PHE A 357 -1.16 10.36 9.83
C PHE A 357 -1.57 9.32 8.80
N ASP A 358 -2.81 9.37 8.33
CA ASP A 358 -3.33 8.49 7.29
C ASP A 358 -4.02 9.25 6.15
N THR A 359 -4.24 8.58 5.02
CA THR A 359 -4.97 9.11 3.87
C THR A 359 -6.35 9.62 4.23
N ASP A 360 -7.01 8.97 5.18
CA ASP A 360 -8.37 9.30 5.60
C ASP A 360 -8.41 10.65 6.31
N ASP A 361 -7.43 10.92 7.17
CA ASP A 361 -7.28 12.21 7.86
C ASP A 361 -7.16 13.36 6.85
N LEU A 362 -6.33 13.18 5.81
CA LEU A 362 -6.02 14.22 4.83
C LEU A 362 -7.26 14.65 4.04
N VAL A 363 -8.04 13.67 3.61
CA VAL A 363 -9.24 13.87 2.77
C VAL A 363 -10.36 14.44 3.60
N THR A 364 -10.55 13.86 4.78
CA THR A 364 -11.55 14.30 5.73
C THR A 364 -11.27 15.73 6.17
N ALA A 365 -10.03 16.09 6.48
CA ALA A 365 -9.67 17.46 6.86
C ALA A 365 -9.95 18.47 5.73
N LEU A 366 -9.74 18.11 4.46
CA LEU A 366 -10.07 18.96 3.31
C LEU A 366 -11.59 19.10 3.10
N GLY A 367 -12.37 18.05 3.37
CA GLY A 367 -13.83 18.06 3.23
C GLY A 367 -14.61 18.55 4.46
N ALA A 368 -14.01 18.52 5.64
CA ALA A 368 -14.68 18.79 6.91
C ALA A 368 -15.35 20.17 6.98
N GLN A 369 -14.74 21.20 6.37
CA GLN A 369 -15.31 22.55 6.34
C GLN A 369 -16.56 22.68 5.47
N THR A 370 -16.76 21.77 4.50
CA THR A 370 -17.97 21.75 3.66
C THR A 370 -19.11 20.95 4.31
N LEU A 371 -18.80 20.08 5.27
CA LEU A 371 -19.73 19.09 5.85
C LEU A 371 -20.40 19.54 7.16
N GLY A 372 -19.95 20.60 7.85
CA GLY A 372 -20.64 21.07 9.06
C GLY A 372 -20.03 22.32 9.71
N GLY A 373 -20.88 23.13 10.36
CA GLY A 373 -20.48 24.40 11.00
C GLY A 373 -20.15 24.32 12.50
N SER A 374 -20.44 23.19 13.16
CA SER A 374 -20.11 22.94 14.58
C SER A 374 -19.07 21.82 14.74
N LEU A 375 -18.32 21.84 15.85
CA LEU A 375 -17.31 20.81 16.17
C LEU A 375 -17.91 19.39 16.26
N SER A 376 -19.13 19.26 16.76
CA SER A 376 -19.84 17.98 16.83
C SER A 376 -20.24 17.44 15.45
N GLN A 377 -20.70 18.31 14.54
CA GLN A 377 -21.02 17.94 13.17
C GLN A 377 -19.77 17.55 12.40
N ARG A 378 -18.68 18.31 12.60
CA ARG A 378 -17.38 18.03 11.99
C ARG A 378 -16.85 16.67 12.42
N ARG A 379 -16.88 16.36 13.73
CA ARG A 379 -16.46 15.03 14.22
C ARG A 379 -17.35 13.90 13.70
N ALA A 380 -18.67 14.10 13.59
CA ALA A 380 -19.56 13.09 13.01
C ALA A 380 -19.24 12.83 11.53
N ALA A 381 -18.97 13.88 10.75
CA ALA A 381 -18.54 13.75 9.35
C ALA A 381 -17.19 13.03 9.24
N GLU A 382 -16.24 13.36 10.13
CA GLU A 382 -14.94 12.69 10.21
C GLU A 382 -15.08 11.18 10.45
N MET A 383 -15.95 10.79 11.40
CA MET A 383 -16.18 9.38 11.70
C MET A 383 -16.84 8.62 10.54
N ILE A 384 -17.75 9.26 9.79
CA ILE A 384 -18.39 8.64 8.62
C ILE A 384 -17.36 8.46 7.50
N ALA A 385 -16.50 9.47 7.27
CA ALA A 385 -15.43 9.37 6.26
C ALA A 385 -14.45 8.24 6.60
N ALA A 386 -13.99 8.16 7.85
CA ALA A 386 -13.13 7.08 8.33
C ALA A 386 -13.80 5.69 8.23
N ALA A 387 -15.09 5.59 8.54
CA ALA A 387 -15.86 4.35 8.38
C ALA A 387 -15.98 3.93 6.90
N PHE A 388 -16.15 4.90 6.01
CA PHE A 388 -16.28 4.67 4.57
C PHE A 388 -14.95 4.15 3.97
N THR A 389 -13.85 4.84 4.21
CA THR A 389 -12.52 4.48 3.71
C THR A 389 -12.01 3.16 4.30
N SER A 390 -12.43 2.84 5.51
CA SER A 390 -12.07 1.60 6.21
C SER A 390 -13.00 0.41 5.94
N ASP A 391 -14.01 0.54 5.08
CA ASP A 391 -15.00 -0.52 4.80
C ASP A 391 -15.74 -1.00 6.07
N LEU A 392 -16.05 -0.07 6.97
CA LEU A 392 -16.73 -0.28 8.26
C LEU A 392 -18.10 0.42 8.33
N ILE A 393 -18.60 0.96 7.20
CA ILE A 393 -19.85 1.72 7.17
C ILE A 393 -21.07 0.87 7.56
N ASP A 394 -21.05 -0.42 7.23
CA ASP A 394 -22.04 -1.43 7.61
C ASP A 394 -22.03 -1.72 9.12
N ARG A 395 -20.88 -1.51 9.78
CA ARG A 395 -20.72 -1.69 11.22
C ARG A 395 -21.16 -0.49 12.03
N PHE A 396 -21.33 0.70 11.45
CA PHE A 396 -21.61 1.93 12.19
C PHE A 396 -22.84 1.82 13.12
N GLY A 397 -23.87 1.06 12.72
CA GLY A 397 -25.07 0.82 13.51
C GLY A 397 -25.00 -0.36 14.49
N THR A 398 -23.89 -1.11 14.51
CA THR A 398 -23.69 -2.26 15.41
C THR A 398 -23.19 -1.80 16.79
N GLN A 399 -23.34 -2.65 17.81
CA GLN A 399 -22.94 -2.34 19.18
C GLN A 399 -21.45 -1.95 19.31
N ASP A 400 -20.57 -2.61 18.55
CA ASP A 400 -19.11 -2.38 18.60
C ASP A 400 -18.60 -1.46 17.48
N GLY A 401 -19.47 -0.97 16.58
CA GLY A 401 -19.07 -0.27 15.36
C GLY A 401 -18.22 0.98 15.58
N LEU A 402 -18.63 1.85 16.50
CA LEU A 402 -17.87 3.06 16.84
C LEU A 402 -16.50 2.73 17.45
N ARG A 403 -16.39 1.59 18.15
CA ARG A 403 -15.14 1.15 18.75
C ARG A 403 -14.20 0.56 17.70
N ASP A 404 -14.74 -0.22 16.76
CA ASP A 404 -13.99 -0.73 15.60
C ASP A 404 -13.39 0.41 14.77
N ILE A 405 -14.14 1.50 14.56
CA ILE A 405 -13.63 2.71 13.85
C ILE A 405 -12.53 3.39 14.66
N ALA A 406 -12.72 3.63 15.96
CA ALA A 406 -11.69 4.28 16.78
C ALA A 406 -10.40 3.45 16.88
N GLU A 407 -10.52 2.12 16.96
CA GLU A 407 -9.37 1.21 16.90
C GLU A 407 -8.67 1.25 15.56
N ARG A 408 -9.44 1.39 14.47
CA ARG A 408 -8.90 1.51 13.12
C ARG A 408 -8.09 2.80 12.98
N GLU A 409 -8.65 3.96 13.36
CA GLU A 409 -7.95 5.25 13.41
C GLU A 409 -6.63 5.14 14.20
N HIS A 410 -6.68 4.52 15.39
CA HIS A 410 -5.48 4.29 16.21
C HIS A 410 -4.44 3.40 15.50
N ASN A 411 -4.88 2.29 14.89
CA ASN A 411 -4.00 1.33 14.22
C ASN A 411 -3.34 1.93 12.97
N ASP A 412 -4.02 2.81 12.25
CA ASP A 412 -3.52 3.44 11.03
C ASP A 412 -2.38 4.43 11.31
N MET A 413 -2.16 4.84 12.57
CA MET A 413 -0.98 5.60 13.01
C MET A 413 0.30 4.77 13.13
N PHE A 414 0.28 3.47 12.79
CA PHE A 414 1.43 2.58 12.90
C PHE A 414 1.72 1.83 11.61
N SER A 415 3.00 1.63 11.31
CA SER A 415 3.45 0.65 10.31
C SER A 415 4.08 -0.56 10.99
N SER A 416 4.01 -1.72 10.33
CA SER A 416 4.51 -2.98 10.90
C SER A 416 5.69 -3.50 10.10
N LEU A 417 6.78 -3.81 10.80
CA LEU A 417 7.95 -4.49 10.28
C LEU A 417 7.91 -5.98 10.67
N PRO A 418 8.48 -6.88 9.84
CA PRO A 418 8.64 -8.27 10.23
C PRO A 418 9.54 -8.36 11.47
N GLY A 419 9.10 -9.11 12.49
CA GLY A 419 9.93 -9.38 13.65
C GLY A 419 10.75 -10.65 13.50
N LYS A 420 11.76 -10.82 14.36
CA LYS A 420 12.50 -12.08 14.47
C LYS A 420 11.63 -13.15 15.16
N PRO A 421 11.63 -14.42 14.70
CA PRO A 421 10.98 -15.52 15.39
C PRO A 421 11.42 -15.60 16.86
N LEU A 422 10.50 -15.96 17.74
CA LEU A 422 10.84 -16.16 19.15
C LEU A 422 11.54 -17.53 19.30
N PRO A 423 12.57 -17.64 20.16
CA PRO A 423 13.23 -18.93 20.41
C PRO A 423 12.28 -20.04 20.89
N SER A 424 11.17 -19.66 21.53
CA SER A 424 10.15 -20.57 22.07
C SER A 424 9.01 -20.92 21.09
N ALA A 425 8.97 -20.32 19.89
CA ALA A 425 7.88 -20.54 18.94
C ALA A 425 7.96 -21.93 18.30
N LYS A 426 6.83 -22.67 18.32
CA LYS A 426 6.67 -23.97 17.65
C LYS A 426 5.65 -23.89 16.52
N LEU A 427 5.76 -24.81 15.55
CA LEU A 427 4.86 -24.93 14.40
C LEU A 427 3.51 -25.53 14.83
N ASP A 428 2.40 -25.06 14.24
CA ASP A 428 1.09 -25.70 14.41
C ASP A 428 0.99 -26.94 13.49
N HIS A 429 0.40 -28.02 14.01
CA HIS A 429 0.18 -29.27 13.29
C HIS A 429 -1.33 -29.52 13.07
N LEU A 430 -1.78 -29.30 11.83
CA LEU A 430 -3.19 -29.39 11.45
C LEU A 430 -3.46 -30.59 10.53
N ARG A 431 -4.68 -31.13 10.57
CA ARG A 431 -5.14 -32.17 9.64
C ARG A 431 -5.42 -31.55 8.26
N ALA A 432 -5.04 -32.24 7.18
CA ALA A 432 -5.22 -31.73 5.81
C ALA A 432 -6.70 -31.59 5.37
N GLU A 433 -7.61 -32.29 6.04
CA GLU A 433 -9.04 -32.37 5.71
C GLU A 433 -9.91 -31.36 6.45
N ASP A 434 -9.39 -30.70 7.49
CA ASP A 434 -10.07 -29.60 8.17
C ASP A 434 -9.59 -28.26 7.58
N SER A 435 -10.24 -27.84 6.49
CA SER A 435 -10.22 -26.44 6.11
C SER A 435 -10.91 -25.64 7.20
N ALA A 436 -10.15 -24.92 8.03
CA ALA A 436 -10.71 -23.89 8.89
C ALA A 436 -11.62 -22.99 8.02
N SER A 437 -12.89 -22.86 8.39
CA SER A 437 -13.78 -21.85 7.85
C SER A 437 -13.18 -20.49 8.17
N VAL A 438 -12.63 -19.83 7.15
CA VAL A 438 -12.19 -18.45 7.26
C VAL A 438 -13.38 -17.61 6.83
N ASN A 439 -13.87 -16.75 7.72
CA ASN A 439 -14.93 -15.78 7.41
C ASN A 439 -14.61 -15.04 6.10
N ALA A 440 -15.57 -15.08 5.18
CA ALA A 440 -15.51 -14.47 3.85
C ALA A 440 -15.48 -12.94 3.84
N THR A 441 -15.43 -12.30 5.02
CA THR A 441 -15.56 -10.84 5.20
C THR A 441 -14.26 -10.15 5.64
N THR A 442 -13.10 -10.84 5.57
CA THR A 442 -11.82 -10.21 5.96
C THR A 442 -11.24 -9.38 4.81
N VAL A 443 -11.66 -8.13 4.70
CA VAL A 443 -11.13 -7.14 3.74
C VAL A 443 -9.99 -6.35 4.39
N GLY A 444 -9.01 -5.88 3.59
CA GLY A 444 -7.85 -5.10 4.03
C GLY A 444 -6.49 -5.73 3.71
N ARG A 445 -5.37 -5.07 4.06
CA ARG A 445 -3.98 -5.46 3.74
C ARG A 445 -3.64 -6.93 4.02
N LYS A 446 -4.31 -7.55 4.99
CA LYS A 446 -4.18 -8.99 5.35
C LYS A 446 -4.94 -9.94 4.42
N GLY A 447 -6.02 -9.50 3.76
CA GLY A 447 -6.70 -10.26 2.70
C GLY A 447 -5.88 -10.33 1.41
N ARG A 448 -5.19 -9.24 1.05
CA ARG A 448 -4.30 -9.17 -0.14
C ARG A 448 -3.09 -10.10 -0.06
N THR A 449 -2.48 -10.26 1.12
CA THR A 449 -1.37 -11.21 1.32
C THR A 449 -1.75 -12.67 1.09
N LYS A 450 -3.05 -13.02 1.10
CA LYS A 450 -3.52 -14.40 0.90
C LYS A 450 -3.82 -14.74 -0.57
N LEU A 451 -4.12 -13.76 -1.41
CA LEU A 451 -4.15 -13.96 -2.87
C LEU A 451 -2.73 -14.22 -3.42
N ALA A 452 -1.72 -13.58 -2.84
CA ALA A 452 -0.32 -13.85 -3.16
C ALA A 452 0.16 -15.25 -2.70
N SER A 453 -0.55 -15.93 -1.80
CA SER A 453 -0.12 -17.25 -1.28
C SER A 453 -0.62 -18.45 -2.09
N GLN A 454 -1.35 -18.24 -3.19
CA GLN A 454 -1.77 -19.33 -4.09
C GLN A 454 -0.74 -19.66 -5.18
N THR A 455 0.25 -18.81 -5.43
CA THR A 455 1.43 -19.15 -6.22
C THR A 455 2.42 -19.92 -5.35
N LYS A 456 2.42 -21.25 -5.46
CA LYS A 456 3.51 -22.09 -4.96
C LYS A 456 4.75 -21.84 -5.82
N ASP A 457 5.57 -20.89 -5.41
CA ASP A 457 7.02 -20.87 -5.65
C ASP A 457 7.67 -20.12 -4.48
N GLU A 458 8.95 -20.41 -4.25
CA GLU A 458 9.76 -20.10 -3.06
C GLU A 458 9.53 -18.71 -2.44
N TYR A 459 9.45 -18.68 -1.11
CA TYR A 459 9.24 -17.51 -0.27
C TYR A 459 10.11 -16.31 -0.70
N PRO A 460 9.52 -15.21 -1.20
CA PRO A 460 10.23 -13.94 -1.26
C PRO A 460 10.32 -13.37 0.16
N SER A 461 11.45 -12.74 0.46
CA SER A 461 11.58 -11.87 1.64
C SER A 461 10.43 -10.84 1.62
N PRO A 462 9.69 -10.63 2.73
CA PRO A 462 8.57 -9.67 2.79
C PRO A 462 9.02 -8.20 2.78
N LEU A 463 10.33 -7.97 2.77
CA LEU A 463 10.91 -6.70 2.37
C LEU A 463 11.16 -6.81 0.87
N ALA A 464 10.58 -5.92 0.06
CA ALA A 464 11.19 -5.64 -1.23
C ALA A 464 12.60 -5.13 -0.92
N GLN A 465 13.57 -6.05 -0.89
CA GLN A 465 14.97 -5.69 -0.84
C GLN A 465 15.24 -5.07 -2.20
N TRP A 466 15.27 -3.75 -2.25
CA TRP A 466 16.07 -3.08 -3.26
C TRP A 466 17.41 -3.78 -3.23
N ARG A 467 17.80 -4.35 -4.38
CA ARG A 467 19.04 -5.09 -4.62
C ARG A 467 19.99 -4.95 -3.45
N ASP A 468 20.14 -6.00 -2.62
CA ASP A 468 21.21 -6.06 -1.64
C ASP A 468 22.49 -5.74 -2.41
N LYS A 469 22.96 -4.50 -2.21
CA LYS A 469 23.86 -3.73 -3.07
C LYS A 469 23.27 -3.27 -4.42
N VAL A 470 23.09 -1.95 -4.55
CA VAL A 470 23.42 -1.24 -5.80
C VAL A 470 24.92 -1.41 -6.03
N VAL A 471 25.35 -2.58 -6.52
CA VAL A 471 26.73 -2.77 -6.97
C VAL A 471 26.85 -2.05 -8.29
N PHE A 472 27.59 -0.95 -8.31
CA PHE A 472 28.20 -0.47 -9.55
C PHE A 472 29.23 -1.53 -9.93
N ARG A 473 28.83 -2.49 -10.77
CA ARG A 473 29.70 -3.62 -11.13
C ARG A 473 30.89 -3.11 -11.94
N PRO A 474 32.13 -3.50 -11.62
CA PRO A 474 33.22 -3.44 -12.58
C PRO A 474 32.96 -4.45 -13.70
N ALA A 475 33.28 -4.07 -14.94
CA ALA A 475 33.02 -4.85 -16.14
C ALA A 475 33.63 -6.28 -16.10
N GLY A 476 32.85 -7.27 -16.57
CA GLY A 476 33.45 -8.44 -17.23
C GLY A 476 33.18 -9.87 -16.73
N LYS A 477 32.08 -10.20 -16.04
CA LYS A 477 31.73 -11.62 -15.82
C LYS A 477 30.24 -11.92 -16.06
N ALA A 478 29.97 -12.73 -17.09
CA ALA A 478 28.67 -13.32 -17.36
C ALA A 478 28.30 -14.38 -16.31
N PHE A 479 27.01 -14.49 -15.99
CA PHE A 479 26.47 -15.60 -15.21
C PHE A 479 26.55 -16.92 -15.99
N LYS A 480 26.92 -18.00 -15.30
CA LYS A 480 26.65 -19.37 -15.76
C LYS A 480 25.24 -19.73 -15.31
N GLU A 481 24.34 -19.98 -16.26
CA GLU A 481 23.04 -20.59 -16.01
C GLU A 481 23.21 -21.94 -15.30
N PRO A 482 22.47 -22.22 -14.21
CA PRO A 482 22.26 -23.58 -13.76
C PRO A 482 21.25 -24.26 -14.69
N ALA A 483 21.66 -25.37 -15.30
CA ALA A 483 20.79 -26.20 -16.12
C ALA A 483 19.60 -26.72 -15.28
N ARG A 484 18.38 -26.26 -15.59
CA ARG A 484 17.15 -26.88 -15.08
C ARG A 484 16.92 -28.20 -15.82
N ASN A 485 17.04 -29.31 -15.09
CA ASN A 485 16.55 -30.62 -15.53
C ASN A 485 15.02 -30.59 -15.53
N ILE A 486 14.42 -30.76 -16.70
CA ILE A 486 12.97 -30.83 -16.93
C ILE A 486 12.55 -32.31 -16.92
N ASP A 487 12.72 -32.99 -15.80
CA ASP A 487 12.20 -34.35 -15.60
C ASP A 487 11.83 -34.52 -14.12
N ASP A 488 10.70 -33.94 -13.70
CA ASP A 488 9.95 -34.42 -12.52
C ASP A 488 8.51 -33.87 -12.49
N LYS A 489 7.79 -34.02 -13.63
CA LYS A 489 6.34 -33.83 -13.69
C LYS A 489 5.64 -35.12 -14.13
N SER A 490 5.76 -36.18 -13.33
CA SER A 490 4.76 -37.26 -13.33
C SER A 490 4.93 -38.21 -12.15
N ALA A 491 4.36 -37.86 -11.00
CA ALA A 491 4.00 -38.84 -9.98
C ALA A 491 2.64 -38.47 -9.36
N LYS A 492 1.66 -39.33 -9.65
CA LYS A 492 0.32 -39.37 -9.08
C LYS A 492 0.40 -39.42 -7.55
N ASP A 493 -0.47 -38.71 -6.85
CA ASP A 493 -0.83 -39.09 -5.48
C ASP A 493 -2.30 -39.46 -5.37
N LYS A 494 -2.49 -40.75 -5.08
CA LYS A 494 -3.71 -41.35 -4.57
C LYS A 494 -3.95 -40.78 -3.17
N SER A 495 -5.20 -40.53 -2.84
CA SER A 495 -5.65 -40.20 -1.49
C SER A 495 -5.17 -41.23 -0.47
N VAL A 496 -4.17 -40.87 0.34
CA VAL A 496 -3.80 -41.54 1.58
C VAL A 496 -4.46 -40.75 2.73
N PRO A 497 -5.21 -41.38 3.64
CA PRO A 497 -5.72 -40.69 4.83
C PRO A 497 -4.55 -40.39 5.78
N GLY A 498 -4.48 -39.15 6.29
CA GLY A 498 -3.55 -38.79 7.37
C GLY A 498 -2.38 -37.86 7.03
N ASN A 499 -2.47 -37.02 5.99
CA ASN A 499 -1.39 -36.08 5.67
C ASN A 499 -1.30 -34.92 6.69
N ARG A 500 -0.13 -34.78 7.33
CA ARG A 500 0.23 -33.72 8.29
C ARG A 500 0.52 -32.41 7.55
N ARG A 501 -0.26 -31.36 7.80
CA ARG A 501 0.08 -29.99 7.36
C ARG A 501 0.77 -29.26 8.52
N THR A 502 2.02 -28.84 8.30
CA THR A 502 2.72 -27.93 9.22
C THR A 502 2.46 -26.49 8.76
N VAL A 503 2.08 -25.62 9.69
CA VAL A 503 1.90 -24.18 9.43
C VAL A 503 2.88 -23.41 10.29
N GLU A 504 3.78 -22.67 9.64
CA GLU A 504 4.68 -21.76 10.34
C GLU A 504 3.92 -20.53 10.82
N ARG A 505 3.99 -20.26 12.13
CA ARG A 505 3.39 -19.05 12.70
C ARG A 505 4.25 -17.85 12.33
N PRO A 506 3.66 -16.78 11.75
CA PRO A 506 4.42 -15.58 11.44
C PRO A 506 5.00 -14.99 12.73
N ALA A 507 6.27 -14.59 12.67
CA ALA A 507 6.95 -13.98 13.80
C ALA A 507 6.22 -12.72 14.31
N PRO A 508 6.31 -12.40 15.61
CA PRO A 508 5.64 -11.25 16.18
C PRO A 508 6.16 -9.95 15.55
N ARG A 509 5.29 -9.21 14.88
CA ARG A 509 5.63 -7.94 14.21
C ARG A 509 6.15 -6.91 15.20
N ILE A 510 7.06 -6.06 14.73
CA ILE A 510 7.50 -4.84 15.40
C ILE A 510 6.71 -3.69 14.79
N PHE A 511 6.20 -2.80 15.61
CA PHE A 511 5.46 -1.63 15.14
C PHE A 511 6.30 -0.38 15.34
N ILE A 512 6.30 0.47 14.32
CA ILE A 512 6.89 1.81 14.35
C ILE A 512 5.80 2.85 14.06
N PRO A 513 5.98 4.10 14.48
CA PRO A 513 5.01 5.17 14.23
C PRO A 513 4.98 5.49 12.73
N GLN A 514 3.81 5.83 12.20
CA GLN A 514 3.71 6.36 10.84
C GLN A 514 4.26 7.78 10.77
N PRO A 515 4.93 8.13 9.66
CA PRO A 515 5.28 9.51 9.37
C PRO A 515 3.99 10.35 9.20
N PRO A 516 3.94 11.59 9.70
CA PRO A 516 2.92 12.55 9.30
C PRO A 516 2.92 12.71 7.78
N SER A 517 1.76 12.94 7.21
CA SER A 517 1.56 13.15 5.78
C SER A 517 0.85 14.48 5.54
N ILE A 518 1.06 15.04 4.35
CA ILE A 518 0.44 16.29 3.89
C ILE A 518 -0.29 16.02 2.57
N ALA A 519 -1.45 16.63 2.39
CA ALA A 519 -2.09 16.79 1.09
C ALA A 519 -2.21 18.27 0.71
N ILE A 520 -1.96 18.57 -0.55
CA ILE A 520 -1.98 19.94 -1.11
C ILE A 520 -2.93 19.93 -2.31
N LYS A 521 -4.06 20.62 -2.15
CA LYS A 521 -5.03 20.86 -3.22
C LYS A 521 -4.61 22.11 -4.00
N GLY A 522 -4.71 22.05 -5.33
CA GLY A 522 -4.35 23.14 -6.24
C GLY A 522 -2.87 23.13 -6.69
N ALA A 523 -2.11 22.10 -6.33
CA ALA A 523 -0.67 22.00 -6.59
C ALA A 523 -0.31 21.69 -8.06
N ARG A 524 -1.24 21.17 -8.84
CA ARG A 524 -1.06 20.61 -10.19
C ARG A 524 0.07 19.58 -10.28
N PRO A 525 -0.01 18.45 -9.54
CA PRO A 525 0.86 17.34 -9.82
C PRO A 525 0.78 16.95 -11.29
N SER A 526 1.90 16.54 -11.86
CA SER A 526 1.97 16.23 -13.28
C SER A 526 1.25 14.92 -13.59
N LEU A 527 0.60 14.85 -14.76
CA LEU A 527 0.01 13.63 -15.31
C LEU A 527 0.99 12.87 -16.23
N ARG A 528 2.19 13.42 -16.44
CA ARG A 528 3.18 12.87 -17.36
C ARG A 528 3.90 11.61 -16.85
N HIS A 529 3.76 11.31 -15.56
CA HIS A 529 4.40 10.19 -14.87
C HIS A 529 3.32 9.41 -14.12
N HIS A 530 3.30 8.09 -14.30
CA HIS A 530 2.36 7.13 -13.73
C HIS A 530 0.89 7.24 -14.18
N PHE A 531 0.62 8.03 -15.25
CA PHE A 531 -0.72 8.25 -15.82
C PHE A 531 -0.69 8.40 -17.35
N ASP A 532 0.24 7.74 -18.04
CA ASP A 532 0.35 7.82 -19.50
C ASP A 532 -0.92 7.32 -20.26
N GLY A 533 -1.73 6.48 -19.63
CA GLY A 533 -3.03 5.99 -20.12
C GLY A 533 -4.25 6.90 -19.86
N LEU A 534 -4.10 8.10 -19.27
CA LEU A 534 -5.22 8.96 -18.85
C LEU A 534 -6.24 9.30 -19.95
N TYR A 535 -5.78 9.38 -21.20
CA TYR A 535 -6.59 9.85 -22.33
C TYR A 535 -7.37 8.73 -23.04
N ASP A 536 -7.40 7.55 -22.43
CA ASP A 536 -8.14 6.38 -22.89
C ASP A 536 -9.12 5.91 -21.82
N ASP A 537 -10.34 5.55 -22.22
CA ASP A 537 -11.39 5.14 -21.29
C ASP A 537 -11.04 3.81 -20.57
N GLU A 538 -10.13 2.99 -21.12
CA GLU A 538 -9.60 1.76 -20.50
C GLU A 538 -8.25 1.96 -19.78
N GLY A 539 -7.76 3.20 -19.71
CA GLY A 539 -6.50 3.54 -19.03
C GLY A 539 -5.23 3.05 -19.75
N ARG A 540 -5.29 2.82 -21.07
CA ARG A 540 -4.15 2.34 -21.87
C ARG A 540 -3.49 3.42 -22.73
N LEU A 541 -2.18 3.32 -22.92
CA LEU A 541 -1.43 4.22 -23.78
C LEU A 541 -1.71 3.95 -25.27
N ARG A 542 -2.34 4.90 -25.97
CA ARG A 542 -2.63 4.79 -27.41
C ARG A 542 -1.36 4.95 -28.27
N CYS A 543 -0.88 3.85 -28.82
CA CYS A 543 0.19 3.79 -29.81
C CYS A 543 -0.38 3.84 -31.24
N ARG A 544 0.47 4.11 -32.24
CA ARG A 544 0.09 4.13 -33.66
C ARG A 544 1.08 3.41 -34.55
N TYR A 545 0.62 2.89 -35.67
CA TYR A 545 1.52 2.51 -36.75
C TYR A 545 2.05 3.76 -37.48
N PRO A 546 3.25 3.69 -38.10
CA PRO A 546 3.83 4.82 -38.85
C PRO A 546 2.96 5.37 -39.98
N ASN A 547 2.19 4.51 -40.64
CA ASN A 547 1.31 4.88 -41.76
C ASN A 547 0.09 5.70 -41.33
N GLU A 548 -0.21 5.69 -40.04
CA GLU A 548 -1.29 6.47 -39.44
C GLU A 548 -0.91 7.92 -39.11
N ALA A 549 0.39 8.26 -39.08
CA ALA A 549 0.83 9.63 -38.84
C ALA A 549 0.24 10.60 -39.89
N VAL A 550 -0.10 11.81 -39.48
CA VAL A 550 -0.75 12.81 -40.35
C VAL A 550 0.19 13.23 -41.48
N LYS A 551 -0.23 12.95 -42.72
CA LYS A 551 0.56 13.18 -43.95
C LYS A 551 0.32 14.55 -44.59
N GLY A 552 -0.76 15.22 -44.19
CA GLY A 552 -1.19 16.50 -44.74
C GLY A 552 -2.68 16.76 -44.52
N ILE A 553 -3.16 17.84 -45.13
CA ILE A 553 -4.57 18.19 -45.21
C ILE A 553 -4.98 18.05 -46.69
N LYS A 554 -5.89 17.12 -46.96
CA LYS A 554 -6.32 16.74 -48.32
C LYS A 554 -6.78 17.98 -49.10
N GLY A 555 -6.14 18.20 -50.25
CA GLY A 555 -6.44 19.33 -51.14
C GLY A 555 -5.86 20.68 -50.70
N VAL A 556 -5.11 20.73 -49.59
CA VAL A 556 -4.47 21.96 -49.07
C VAL A 556 -2.96 21.81 -49.04
N VAL A 557 -2.42 20.90 -48.23
CA VAL A 557 -0.98 20.77 -48.01
C VAL A 557 -0.57 19.31 -47.86
N LYS A 558 0.58 18.95 -48.45
CA LYS A 558 1.22 17.66 -48.27
C LYS A 558 2.53 17.85 -47.53
N ALA A 559 2.69 17.19 -46.39
CA ALA A 559 3.85 17.42 -45.51
C ALA A 559 5.20 17.07 -46.20
N ARG A 560 5.20 16.08 -47.09
CA ARG A 560 6.38 15.67 -47.87
C ARG A 560 6.91 16.77 -48.81
N ASP A 561 6.03 17.66 -49.29
CA ASP A 561 6.40 18.73 -50.21
C ASP A 561 7.08 19.89 -49.44
N LEU A 562 6.72 20.05 -48.15
CA LEU A 562 7.33 21.02 -47.23
C LEU A 562 8.72 20.55 -46.76
N LEU A 563 8.83 19.28 -46.35
CA LEU A 563 10.05 18.69 -45.82
C LEU A 563 10.33 17.33 -46.48
N PRO A 564 11.11 17.29 -47.58
CA PRO A 564 11.39 16.04 -48.29
C PRO A 564 12.32 15.10 -47.51
N THR A 565 13.29 15.63 -46.76
CA THR A 565 14.34 14.88 -46.05
C THR A 565 14.81 15.62 -44.80
N LEU A 566 15.32 14.92 -43.79
CA LEU A 566 16.03 15.52 -42.65
C LEU A 566 17.53 15.76 -42.90
N GLY A 567 18.07 15.33 -44.05
CA GLY A 567 19.50 15.44 -44.35
C GLY A 567 20.38 14.41 -43.64
N SER A 568 19.78 13.38 -43.01
CA SER A 568 20.50 12.32 -42.30
C SER A 568 19.88 10.95 -42.52
N GLY A 569 20.73 9.96 -42.84
CA GLY A 569 20.38 8.55 -42.98
C GLY A 569 20.82 7.72 -41.78
N ALA A 570 21.28 8.38 -40.71
CA ALA A 570 21.76 7.75 -39.48
C ALA A 570 20.66 7.51 -38.42
N ILE A 571 19.43 7.96 -38.68
CA ILE A 571 18.30 7.89 -37.75
C ILE A 571 17.15 7.06 -38.35
N PRO A 572 16.22 6.54 -37.53
CA PRO A 572 15.04 5.82 -38.04
C PRO A 572 14.23 6.64 -39.05
N PRO A 573 13.78 6.05 -40.17
CA PRO A 573 13.01 6.78 -41.19
C PRO A 573 11.67 7.32 -40.66
N GLU A 574 11.08 6.67 -39.64
CA GLU A 574 9.85 7.11 -38.99
C GLU A 574 9.98 8.49 -38.32
N VAL A 575 11.20 8.93 -37.94
CA VAL A 575 11.42 10.27 -37.38
C VAL A 575 10.99 11.36 -38.36
N LEU A 576 11.24 11.18 -39.67
CA LEU A 576 10.81 12.14 -40.69
C LEU A 576 9.28 12.22 -40.77
N ALA A 577 8.56 11.11 -40.54
CA ALA A 577 7.10 11.10 -40.52
C ALA A 577 6.55 11.92 -39.34
N VAL A 578 7.11 11.73 -38.14
CA VAL A 578 6.70 12.50 -36.95
C VAL A 578 7.05 13.99 -37.07
N VAL A 579 8.21 14.34 -37.64
CA VAL A 579 8.57 15.76 -37.89
C VAL A 579 7.61 16.41 -38.88
N ARG A 580 7.24 15.69 -39.94
CA ARG A 580 6.25 16.16 -40.92
C ARG A 580 4.87 16.35 -40.29
N GLU A 581 4.42 15.39 -39.47
CA GLU A 581 3.18 15.50 -38.70
C GLU A 581 3.21 16.73 -37.79
N ALA A 582 4.31 16.96 -37.06
CA ALA A 582 4.46 18.12 -36.18
C ALA A 582 4.44 19.46 -36.89
N MET A 583 4.83 19.50 -38.17
CA MET A 583 4.70 20.71 -38.99
C MET A 583 3.25 20.97 -39.41
N VAL A 584 2.47 19.91 -39.70
CA VAL A 584 1.06 20.03 -40.10
C VAL A 584 0.17 20.34 -38.90
N LEU A 585 0.45 19.69 -37.76
CA LEU A 585 -0.27 19.86 -36.49
C LEU A 585 0.31 21.01 -35.65
N ASN A 586 0.47 22.19 -36.27
CA ASN A 586 1.04 23.36 -35.60
C ASN A 586 0.11 24.58 -35.74
N PRO A 587 -0.60 24.97 -34.66
CA PRO A 587 -1.51 26.11 -34.70
C PRO A 587 -0.78 27.45 -34.86
N TYR A 588 0.52 27.51 -34.55
CA TYR A 588 1.31 28.75 -34.56
C TYR A 588 1.93 29.08 -35.91
N CYS A 589 1.77 28.23 -36.94
CA CYS A 589 2.33 28.50 -38.27
C CYS A 589 1.31 28.35 -39.42
N SER A 590 0.01 28.52 -39.16
CA SER A 590 -1.06 28.37 -40.17
C SER A 590 -0.83 29.22 -41.41
N ARG A 591 -0.48 30.50 -41.23
CA ARG A 591 -0.18 31.45 -42.32
C ARG A 591 1.03 31.02 -43.13
N TRP A 592 2.09 30.57 -42.48
CA TRP A 592 3.30 30.08 -43.16
C TRP A 592 3.00 28.80 -43.96
N LEU A 593 2.26 27.86 -43.38
CA LEU A 593 1.83 26.63 -44.06
C LEU A 593 0.97 26.92 -45.30
N ALA A 594 0.01 27.83 -45.18
CA ALA A 594 -0.82 28.25 -46.30
C ALA A 594 0.00 28.89 -47.43
N ASN A 595 0.98 29.73 -47.09
CA ASN A 595 1.88 30.36 -48.06
C ASN A 595 2.81 29.35 -48.74
N ALA A 596 3.28 28.34 -47.99
CA ALA A 596 4.15 27.30 -48.52
C ALA A 596 3.39 26.30 -49.41
N ALA A 597 2.10 26.08 -49.14
CA ALA A 597 1.26 25.12 -49.86
C ALA A 597 0.52 25.71 -51.07
N ALA A 598 0.20 27.00 -51.07
CA ALA A 598 -0.58 27.63 -52.14
C ALA A 598 0.29 28.04 -53.33
N ASP A 599 0.05 27.41 -54.48
CA ASP A 599 0.68 27.78 -55.76
C ASP A 599 0.26 29.17 -56.28
N LYS A 600 -0.94 29.63 -55.90
CA LYS A 600 -1.53 30.91 -56.28
C LYS A 600 -1.85 31.75 -55.04
N GLU A 601 -1.58 33.05 -55.11
CA GLU A 601 -1.80 33.98 -54.00
C GLU A 601 -3.27 34.06 -53.58
N GLU A 602 -4.20 33.96 -54.54
CA GLU A 602 -5.65 33.96 -54.33
C GLU A 602 -6.16 32.80 -53.47
N ASN A 603 -5.42 31.68 -53.39
CA ASN A 603 -5.78 30.48 -52.65
C ASN A 603 -5.28 30.48 -51.19
N ARG A 604 -4.36 31.41 -50.84
CA ARG A 604 -3.68 31.42 -49.54
C ARG A 604 -4.65 31.60 -48.38
N VAL A 605 -5.64 32.48 -48.54
CA VAL A 605 -6.62 32.78 -47.48
C VAL A 605 -7.54 31.60 -47.23
N GLN A 606 -8.03 30.92 -48.27
CA GLN A 606 -8.87 29.73 -48.10
C GLN A 606 -8.08 28.57 -47.49
N TYR A 607 -6.80 28.40 -47.88
CA TYR A 607 -5.91 27.39 -47.31
C TYR A 607 -5.63 27.68 -45.84
N GLN A 608 -5.37 28.94 -45.49
CA GLN A 608 -5.18 29.38 -44.11
C GLN A 608 -6.43 29.09 -43.27
N HIS A 609 -7.63 29.48 -43.71
CA HIS A 609 -8.87 29.20 -42.99
C HIS A 609 -9.13 27.70 -42.84
N ARG A 610 -8.76 26.88 -43.84
CA ARG A 610 -8.91 25.42 -43.72
C ARG A 610 -7.95 24.84 -42.67
N ILE A 611 -6.70 25.31 -42.63
CA ILE A 611 -5.72 24.91 -41.62
C ILE A 611 -6.19 25.34 -40.23
N GLU A 612 -6.59 26.61 -40.07
CA GLU A 612 -7.13 27.15 -38.81
C GLU A 612 -8.36 26.38 -38.34
N GLY A 613 -9.27 26.00 -39.26
CA GLY A 613 -10.43 25.17 -38.94
C GLY A 613 -10.08 23.78 -38.40
N GLU A 614 -9.03 23.13 -38.93
CA GLU A 614 -8.53 21.87 -38.36
C GLU A 614 -7.92 22.09 -36.97
N MET A 615 -7.14 23.17 -36.79
CA MET A 615 -6.50 23.47 -35.51
C MET A 615 -7.54 23.81 -34.43
N LEU A 616 -8.54 24.63 -34.73
CA LEU A 616 -9.65 24.96 -33.80
C LEU A 616 -10.43 23.72 -33.35
N ARG A 617 -10.47 22.67 -34.19
CA ARG A 617 -11.09 21.39 -33.82
C ARG A 617 -10.25 20.59 -32.83
N MET A 618 -8.93 20.74 -32.81
CA MET A 618 -8.03 19.88 -32.00
C MET A 618 -7.40 20.60 -30.81
N PHE A 619 -7.45 21.93 -30.81
CA PHE A 619 -6.90 22.78 -29.77
C PHE A 619 -8.02 23.58 -29.11
N SER A 620 -8.00 23.64 -27.79
CA SER A 620 -8.91 24.45 -26.98
C SER A 620 -8.70 25.96 -27.21
N VAL A 621 -9.61 26.77 -26.68
CA VAL A 621 -9.50 28.25 -26.73
C VAL A 621 -8.22 28.76 -26.06
N ASP A 622 -7.75 28.06 -25.02
CA ASP A 622 -6.49 28.36 -24.35
C ASP A 622 -5.28 27.68 -25.05
N GLY A 623 -5.49 26.85 -26.07
CA GLY A 623 -4.43 26.26 -26.89
C GLY A 623 -3.93 24.90 -26.44
N ARG A 624 -4.66 24.17 -25.58
CA ARG A 624 -4.34 22.79 -25.19
C ARG A 624 -4.85 21.81 -26.24
N TYR A 625 -4.02 20.83 -26.59
CA TYR A 625 -4.35 19.79 -27.55
C TYR A 625 -5.12 18.65 -26.87
N ASP A 626 -6.25 18.25 -27.44
CA ASP A 626 -7.03 17.09 -26.98
C ASP A 626 -7.29 16.05 -28.07
N GLY A 627 -6.97 16.37 -29.33
CA GLY A 627 -7.15 15.54 -30.51
C GLY A 627 -8.60 15.19 -30.87
N SER A 628 -9.53 15.20 -29.91
CA SER A 628 -10.94 14.82 -30.07
C SER A 628 -11.84 16.01 -30.41
N GLY A 629 -11.50 17.22 -29.96
CA GLY A 629 -12.30 18.44 -30.10
C GLY A 629 -13.36 18.64 -29.03
N VAL A 630 -13.34 17.84 -27.97
CA VAL A 630 -14.21 17.99 -26.80
C VAL A 630 -13.87 19.27 -26.03
N TYR A 631 -12.58 19.65 -25.98
CA TYR A 631 -12.14 20.86 -25.29
C TYR A 631 -12.62 22.13 -25.98
N THR A 632 -12.72 22.14 -27.32
CA THR A 632 -13.28 23.27 -28.08
C THR A 632 -14.75 23.52 -27.75
N LEU A 633 -15.49 22.47 -27.40
CA LEU A 633 -16.92 22.53 -27.04
C LEU A 633 -17.16 22.79 -25.55
N SER A 634 -16.09 22.97 -24.78
CA SER A 634 -16.17 23.26 -23.35
C SER A 634 -16.03 24.76 -23.12
N ASP A 635 -16.95 25.35 -22.35
CA ASP A 635 -16.82 26.74 -21.92
C ASP A 635 -15.50 26.88 -21.15
N SER A 636 -14.63 27.76 -21.63
CA SER A 636 -13.32 28.01 -21.05
C SER A 636 -13.47 28.68 -19.69
N VAL A 637 -13.62 27.89 -18.62
CA VAL A 637 -13.74 28.40 -17.23
C VAL A 637 -12.47 28.14 -16.40
N ILE A 638 -11.56 27.29 -16.85
CA ILE A 638 -10.38 26.88 -16.05
C ILE A 638 -9.21 27.85 -16.29
N SER A 639 -9.07 28.84 -15.40
CA SER A 639 -7.89 29.70 -15.37
C SER A 639 -6.67 28.91 -14.87
N PRO A 640 -5.54 28.85 -15.62
CA PRO A 640 -4.36 28.11 -15.19
C PRO A 640 -3.76 28.61 -13.87
N GLN A 641 -3.98 29.87 -13.51
CA GLN A 641 -3.35 30.48 -12.34
C GLN A 641 -4.26 30.51 -11.11
N ALA A 642 -5.53 30.10 -11.22
CA ALA A 642 -6.48 30.11 -10.12
C ALA A 642 -7.34 28.83 -10.06
N PRO A 643 -6.73 27.64 -9.95
CA PRO A 643 -7.47 26.39 -9.75
C PRO A 643 -8.20 26.45 -8.40
N GLY A 644 -9.53 26.50 -8.40
CA GLY A 644 -10.34 26.52 -7.17
C GLY A 644 -11.44 27.57 -7.09
N GLU A 645 -11.48 28.56 -7.99
CA GLU A 645 -12.65 29.46 -8.16
C GLU A 645 -13.79 28.82 -8.97
N GLU A 646 -13.66 27.54 -9.30
CA GLU A 646 -14.57 26.79 -10.16
C GLU A 646 -15.81 26.34 -9.37
N ASN A 647 -17.00 26.65 -9.91
CA ASN A 647 -18.25 26.07 -9.43
C ASN A 647 -18.31 24.61 -9.89
N TRP A 648 -17.92 23.67 -9.02
CA TRP A 648 -17.98 22.22 -9.22
C TRP A 648 -19.34 21.71 -9.71
N ARG A 649 -20.43 22.44 -9.43
CA ARG A 649 -21.79 22.20 -9.94
C ARG A 649 -21.96 22.33 -11.47
N SER A 650 -20.91 22.70 -12.20
CA SER A 650 -20.95 22.89 -13.66
C SER A 650 -20.51 21.67 -14.47
N VAL A 651 -19.97 20.62 -13.84
CA VAL A 651 -19.59 19.37 -14.51
C VAL A 651 -20.73 18.37 -14.34
N SER A 652 -21.51 18.16 -15.41
CA SER A 652 -22.59 17.16 -15.43
C SER A 652 -22.25 16.07 -16.44
N PHE A 653 -22.34 14.79 -16.02
CA PHE A 653 -22.12 13.62 -16.87
C PHE A 653 -22.86 13.69 -18.22
N PHE A 654 -24.11 14.16 -18.20
CA PHE A 654 -24.93 14.31 -19.40
C PHE A 654 -24.35 15.34 -20.39
N GLN A 655 -23.80 16.44 -19.88
CA GLN A 655 -23.17 17.47 -20.73
C GLN A 655 -21.88 16.95 -21.36
N THR A 656 -21.10 16.13 -20.65
CA THR A 656 -19.87 15.52 -21.16
C THR A 656 -20.14 14.56 -22.33
N ALA A 657 -21.17 13.70 -22.21
CA ALA A 657 -21.56 12.78 -23.27
C ALA A 657 -22.03 13.51 -24.55
N LEU A 658 -22.84 14.57 -24.39
CA LEU A 658 -23.30 15.39 -25.51
C LEU A 658 -22.13 16.08 -26.23
N LYS A 659 -21.14 16.58 -25.48
CA LYS A 659 -19.92 17.17 -26.05
C LYS A 659 -19.10 16.14 -26.82
N LYS A 660 -18.91 14.93 -26.30
CA LYS A 660 -18.24 13.82 -27.03
C LYS A 660 -18.94 13.52 -28.36
N GLN A 661 -20.27 13.47 -28.39
CA GLN A 661 -21.04 13.25 -29.62
C GLN A 661 -20.88 14.40 -30.63
N ALA A 662 -21.01 15.65 -30.18
CA ALA A 662 -20.83 16.82 -31.05
C ALA A 662 -19.40 16.91 -31.61
N ALA A 663 -18.39 16.58 -30.81
CA ALA A 663 -16.99 16.50 -31.25
C ALA A 663 -16.78 15.42 -32.32
N ALA A 664 -17.42 14.25 -32.17
CA ALA A 664 -17.40 13.18 -33.16
C ALA A 664 -18.03 13.62 -34.51
N GLU A 665 -19.14 14.35 -34.49
CA GLU A 665 -19.75 14.91 -35.70
C GLU A 665 -18.84 15.95 -36.38
N LEU A 666 -18.18 16.82 -35.60
CA LEU A 666 -17.18 17.77 -36.13
C LEU A 666 -15.97 17.05 -36.74
N SER A 667 -15.53 15.93 -36.15
CA SER A 667 -14.42 15.13 -36.67
C SER A 667 -14.69 14.56 -38.06
N ARG A 668 -15.96 14.27 -38.41
CA ARG A 668 -16.34 13.81 -39.76
C ARG A 668 -16.09 14.86 -40.84
N ALA A 669 -15.98 16.14 -40.48
CA ALA A 669 -15.69 17.23 -41.40
C ALA A 669 -14.17 17.49 -41.59
N SER A 670 -13.30 16.67 -40.98
CA SER A 670 -11.85 16.79 -41.11
C SER A 670 -11.35 16.28 -42.48
N TYR A 671 -10.32 16.94 -43.01
CA TYR A 671 -9.60 16.56 -44.23
C TYR A 671 -8.17 16.10 -43.92
N LEU A 672 -7.85 15.82 -42.65
CA LEU A 672 -6.55 15.27 -42.28
C LEU A 672 -6.34 13.90 -42.93
N GLU A 673 -5.15 13.69 -43.50
CA GLU A 673 -4.74 12.41 -44.08
C GLU A 673 -3.94 11.61 -43.04
N GLY A 674 -4.64 10.93 -42.12
CA GLY A 674 -4.05 10.14 -41.03
C GLY A 674 -4.97 10.08 -39.80
N SER A 675 -4.50 9.49 -38.71
CA SER A 675 -5.16 9.51 -37.40
C SER A 675 -4.50 10.52 -36.48
N ASN A 676 -5.30 11.17 -35.62
CA ASN A 676 -4.80 12.16 -34.68
C ASN A 676 -3.87 11.51 -33.63
N PRO A 677 -2.70 12.10 -33.33
CA PRO A 677 -1.87 11.65 -32.22
C PRO A 677 -2.62 11.74 -30.89
N GLY A 678 -2.30 10.84 -29.96
CA GLY A 678 -2.82 10.89 -28.59
C GLY A 678 -2.37 12.18 -27.88
N PRO A 679 -3.17 12.74 -26.96
CA PRO A 679 -2.86 14.01 -26.30
C PRO A 679 -1.52 14.05 -25.58
N LEU A 680 -1.06 12.92 -25.04
CA LEU A 680 0.26 12.81 -24.38
C LEU A 680 1.42 13.23 -25.30
N GLY A 681 1.35 12.94 -26.60
CA GLY A 681 2.45 13.16 -27.54
C GLY A 681 2.53 14.57 -28.13
N VAL A 682 1.58 15.45 -27.79
CA VAL A 682 1.44 16.79 -28.39
C VAL A 682 1.30 17.86 -27.33
N THR A 683 2.31 18.71 -27.25
CA THR A 683 2.35 19.82 -26.30
C THR A 683 2.28 21.15 -27.05
N ALA A 684 1.35 22.02 -26.66
CA ALA A 684 1.43 23.43 -27.00
C ALA A 684 2.19 24.15 -25.89
N TRP A 685 3.20 24.93 -26.26
CA TRP A 685 4.14 25.48 -25.29
C TRP A 685 3.46 26.43 -24.30
N ARG A 686 3.79 26.21 -23.03
CA ARG A 686 3.58 27.11 -21.90
C ARG A 686 4.77 26.92 -20.97
N GLN A 687 5.07 27.91 -20.13
CA GLN A 687 6.12 27.72 -19.14
C GLN A 687 5.72 26.56 -18.21
N PRO A 688 6.49 25.46 -18.16
CA PRO A 688 6.04 24.22 -17.55
C PRO A 688 6.06 24.30 -16.02
N TRP A 689 5.10 23.64 -15.36
CA TRP A 689 5.08 23.40 -13.93
C TRP A 689 4.83 21.91 -13.68
N VAL A 690 5.83 21.22 -13.15
CA VAL A 690 5.83 19.75 -12.97
C VAL A 690 6.32 19.44 -11.55
N PRO A 691 5.51 19.64 -10.50
CA PRO A 691 5.97 19.50 -9.12
C PRO A 691 6.33 18.03 -8.83
N LEU A 692 7.52 17.81 -8.29
CA LEU A 692 8.06 16.48 -7.99
C LEU A 692 8.40 16.30 -6.51
N TRP A 693 8.79 17.37 -5.81
CA TRP A 693 9.20 17.30 -4.40
C TRP A 693 8.50 18.34 -3.55
N LEU A 694 8.21 17.95 -2.30
CA LEU A 694 7.82 18.83 -1.22
C LEU A 694 9.00 18.94 -0.26
N GLU A 695 9.57 20.13 -0.14
CA GLU A 695 10.45 20.47 0.96
C GLU A 695 9.64 20.97 2.14
N TRP A 696 10.02 20.51 3.33
CA TRP A 696 9.30 20.78 4.55
C TRP A 696 10.27 21.10 5.67
N ARG A 697 9.81 21.98 6.56
CA ARG A 697 10.49 22.37 7.78
C ARG A 697 9.45 22.44 8.89
N VAL A 698 9.70 21.71 9.96
CA VAL A 698 8.79 21.57 11.09
C VAL A 698 9.53 21.82 12.41
N GLU A 699 8.81 22.41 13.35
CA GLU A 699 9.21 22.53 14.75
C GLU A 699 8.45 21.47 15.55
N LEU A 700 9.17 20.62 16.27
CA LEU A 700 8.61 19.67 17.21
C LEU A 700 8.80 20.19 18.63
N GLU A 701 7.70 20.29 19.37
CA GLU A 701 7.71 20.61 20.79
C GLU A 701 7.07 19.46 21.56
N GLY A 702 7.82 18.77 22.42
CA GLY A 702 7.32 17.55 23.02
C GLY A 702 8.11 17.03 24.20
N SER A 703 7.70 15.88 24.73
CA SER A 703 8.37 15.18 25.83
C SER A 703 8.90 13.82 25.39
N THR A 704 9.96 13.39 26.05
CA THR A 704 10.65 12.11 25.87
C THR A 704 10.42 11.14 27.04
N ARG A 705 9.55 11.49 28.00
CA ARG A 705 9.24 10.66 29.19
C ARG A 705 7.80 10.18 29.15
N ILE A 706 7.55 8.95 29.57
CA ILE A 706 6.17 8.43 29.59
C ILE A 706 5.35 9.00 30.76
N SER A 707 6.03 9.48 31.82
CA SER A 707 5.39 10.08 33.00
C SER A 707 4.57 11.35 32.71
N ASP A 708 4.86 12.01 31.59
CA ASP A 708 4.15 13.22 31.16
C ASP A 708 2.83 12.91 30.42
N TRP A 709 2.47 11.63 30.33
CA TRP A 709 1.34 11.14 29.54
C TRP A 709 0.43 10.21 30.34
N GLU A 710 -0.87 10.31 30.11
CA GLU A 710 -1.88 9.43 30.67
C GLU A 710 -2.55 8.59 29.58
N LEU A 711 -2.85 7.33 29.87
CA LEU A 711 -3.57 6.46 28.94
C LEU A 711 -5.05 6.82 28.91
N GLY A 712 -5.51 7.37 27.79
CA GLY A 712 -6.92 7.61 27.51
C GLY A 712 -7.68 6.32 27.16
N GLN A 713 -8.64 6.42 26.23
CA GLN A 713 -9.38 5.25 25.78
C GLN A 713 -8.56 4.32 24.87
N LEU A 714 -7.80 4.91 23.95
CA LEU A 714 -6.93 4.23 22.98
C LEU A 714 -5.58 4.95 22.82
N GLU A 715 -5.54 6.27 23.03
CA GLU A 715 -4.37 7.12 22.82
C GLU A 715 -3.73 7.59 24.13
N MET A 716 -2.45 7.96 24.05
CA MET A 716 -1.75 8.67 25.12
C MET A 716 -2.11 10.16 25.05
N ILE A 717 -2.60 10.71 26.16
CA ILE A 717 -2.98 12.11 26.29
C ILE A 717 -1.92 12.81 27.14
N ARG A 718 -1.39 13.93 26.65
CA ARG A 718 -0.38 14.71 27.39
C ARG A 718 -1.00 15.31 28.64
N GLY A 719 -0.34 15.14 29.79
CA GLY A 719 -0.67 15.85 31.03
C GLY A 719 -0.34 17.34 30.93
N GLY A 720 -0.87 18.15 31.85
CA GLY A 720 -0.77 19.62 31.78
C GLY A 720 0.66 20.17 31.95
N ASP A 721 1.43 19.65 32.90
CA ASP A 721 2.79 20.14 33.21
C ASP A 721 3.83 19.07 32.87
N ALA A 722 4.51 19.20 31.74
CA ALA A 722 5.63 18.32 31.35
C ALA A 722 6.93 18.82 31.98
N ALA A 723 7.68 17.93 32.63
CA ALA A 723 8.95 18.28 33.26
C ALA A 723 10.12 18.38 32.26
N ASP A 724 9.96 17.78 31.07
CA ASP A 724 10.99 17.66 30.04
C ASP A 724 10.40 18.05 28.68
N ILE A 725 10.66 19.29 28.26
CA ILE A 725 10.21 19.80 26.96
C ILE A 725 11.41 19.92 26.04
N GLN A 726 11.37 19.14 24.96
CA GLN A 726 12.31 19.17 23.85
C GLN A 726 11.74 20.05 22.74
N LEU A 727 12.57 20.94 22.19
CA LEU A 727 12.26 21.75 21.02
C LEU A 727 13.26 21.40 19.91
N ILE A 728 12.76 20.87 18.80
CA ILE A 728 13.59 20.29 17.73
C ILE A 728 13.10 20.84 16.39
N GLU A 729 14.00 21.46 15.64
CA GLU A 729 13.72 21.84 14.25
C GLU A 729 14.22 20.74 13.31
N ILE A 730 13.34 20.29 12.41
CA ILE A 730 13.63 19.23 11.46
C ILE A 730 13.24 19.72 10.06
N ALA A 731 14.09 19.45 9.08
CA ALA A 731 13.80 19.73 7.69
C ALA A 731 14.09 18.52 6.81
N GLY A 732 13.36 18.40 5.71
CA GLY A 732 13.52 17.32 4.76
C GLY A 732 12.89 17.62 3.42
N ARG A 733 12.99 16.64 2.52
CA ARG A 733 12.40 16.68 1.19
C ARG A 733 11.71 15.35 0.93
N SER A 734 10.49 15.40 0.45
CA SER A 734 9.69 14.20 0.17
C SER A 734 9.20 14.22 -1.27
N PRO A 735 9.16 13.08 -1.97
CA PRO A 735 8.54 13.01 -3.29
C PRO A 735 7.03 13.26 -3.19
N ILE A 736 6.47 13.91 -4.20
CA ILE A 736 5.04 14.17 -4.31
C ILE A 736 4.38 13.04 -5.11
N ASN A 737 3.32 12.50 -4.54
CA ASN A 737 2.52 11.44 -5.13
C ASN A 737 1.07 11.90 -5.30
N ARG A 738 0.37 11.32 -6.29
CA ARG A 738 -1.10 11.50 -6.46
C ARG A 738 -1.93 10.32 -5.96
N GLY A 739 -1.27 9.34 -5.33
CA GLY A 739 -1.91 8.07 -4.93
C GLY A 739 -3.17 8.27 -4.07
N LEU A 740 -3.24 9.36 -3.31
CA LEU A 740 -4.41 9.73 -2.53
C LEU A 740 -5.67 9.92 -3.39
N GLY A 741 -5.58 10.71 -4.48
CA GLY A 741 -6.72 10.95 -5.38
C GLY A 741 -7.20 9.66 -6.05
N THR A 742 -6.27 8.84 -6.54
CA THR A 742 -6.57 7.54 -7.15
C THR A 742 -7.19 6.57 -6.16
N ALA A 743 -6.65 6.47 -4.94
CA ALA A 743 -7.14 5.55 -3.91
C ALA A 743 -8.59 5.88 -3.50
N LEU A 744 -8.92 7.17 -3.39
CA LEU A 744 -10.27 7.64 -3.09
C LEU A 744 -11.23 7.35 -4.24
N HIS A 745 -10.85 7.69 -5.47
CA HIS A 745 -11.68 7.46 -6.65
C HIS A 745 -11.99 5.97 -6.80
N SER A 746 -10.98 5.10 -6.75
CA SER A 746 -11.16 3.65 -6.76
C SER A 746 -11.90 3.11 -5.53
N GLY A 747 -11.86 3.80 -4.40
CA GLY A 747 -12.68 3.48 -3.21
C GLY A 747 -14.16 3.71 -3.48
N ILE A 748 -14.49 4.87 -4.05
CA ILE A 748 -15.86 5.28 -4.37
C ILE A 748 -16.45 4.44 -5.49
N GLU A 749 -15.71 4.20 -6.57
CA GLU A 749 -16.17 3.33 -7.65
C GLU A 749 -16.48 1.91 -7.16
N ARG A 750 -15.59 1.34 -6.34
CA ARG A 750 -15.81 0.02 -5.73
C ARG A 750 -17.06 0.01 -4.87
N TRP A 751 -17.28 1.07 -4.10
CA TRP A 751 -18.45 1.18 -3.24
C TRP A 751 -19.74 1.39 -4.06
N ILE A 752 -19.76 2.28 -5.05
CA ILE A 752 -20.91 2.49 -5.95
C ILE A 752 -21.28 1.17 -6.63
N LYS A 753 -20.28 0.42 -7.11
CA LYS A 753 -20.49 -0.89 -7.72
C LYS A 753 -21.05 -1.89 -6.72
N ALA A 754 -20.50 -1.95 -5.50
CA ALA A 754 -21.02 -2.81 -4.43
C ALA A 754 -22.46 -2.44 -4.04
N GLU A 755 -22.83 -1.16 -4.08
CA GLU A 755 -24.19 -0.69 -3.81
C GLU A 755 -25.14 -1.04 -4.96
N GLN A 756 -24.75 -0.87 -6.22
CA GLN A 756 -25.53 -1.35 -7.38
C GLN A 756 -25.79 -2.86 -7.31
N GLU A 757 -24.82 -3.63 -6.83
CA GLU A 757 -24.98 -5.07 -6.55
C GLU A 757 -25.94 -5.33 -5.37
N ARG A 758 -26.00 -4.45 -4.36
CA ARG A 758 -26.93 -4.52 -3.21
C ARG A 758 -28.35 -4.07 -3.54
N GLU A 759 -28.52 -3.07 -4.41
CA GLU A 759 -29.80 -2.64 -4.96
C GLU A 759 -30.52 -3.80 -5.67
N ALA A 760 -29.77 -4.72 -6.28
CA ALA A 760 -30.30 -5.96 -6.84
C ALA A 760 -30.86 -6.93 -5.77
N THR A 761 -30.56 -6.70 -4.48
CA THR A 761 -30.93 -7.54 -3.31
C THR A 761 -31.80 -6.84 -2.25
N ASN A 762 -32.33 -5.64 -2.54
CA ASN A 762 -33.41 -4.96 -1.79
C ASN A 762 -33.08 -4.36 -0.41
N ASP A 763 -31.81 -4.04 -0.12
CA ASP A 763 -31.39 -3.31 1.09
C ASP A 763 -30.65 -2.05 0.65
N SER A 764 -31.36 -0.93 0.48
CA SER A 764 -30.82 0.28 -0.18
C SER A 764 -30.81 1.52 0.71
N LEU A 765 -29.88 2.42 0.38
CA LEU A 765 -29.84 3.77 0.90
C LEU A 765 -31.03 4.62 0.42
N THR A 766 -31.32 5.68 1.16
CA THR A 766 -32.32 6.67 0.73
C THR A 766 -31.79 7.48 -0.47
N ALA A 767 -32.68 7.96 -1.34
CA ALA A 767 -32.32 8.82 -2.48
C ALA A 767 -31.50 10.06 -2.07
N SER A 768 -31.63 10.53 -0.82
CA SER A 768 -30.84 11.62 -0.27
C SER A 768 -29.37 11.23 -0.01
N GLN A 769 -29.10 10.00 0.41
CA GLN A 769 -27.75 9.49 0.64
C GLN A 769 -27.04 9.19 -0.68
N GLN A 770 -27.76 8.64 -1.65
CA GLN A 770 -27.26 8.45 -3.02
C GLN A 770 -26.87 9.78 -3.67
N SER A 771 -27.73 10.81 -3.58
CA SER A 771 -27.42 12.15 -4.09
C SER A 771 -26.25 12.82 -3.36
N SER A 772 -26.05 12.54 -2.06
CA SER A 772 -24.91 13.06 -1.29
C SER A 772 -23.59 12.39 -1.69
N LEU A 773 -23.63 11.10 -2.03
CA LEU A 773 -22.46 10.35 -2.50
C LEU A 773 -22.12 10.64 -3.96
N GLU A 774 -23.13 10.85 -4.81
CA GLU A 774 -22.95 11.40 -6.17
C GLU A 774 -22.32 12.80 -6.08
N SER A 775 -22.80 13.66 -5.18
CA SER A 775 -22.19 14.98 -4.93
C SER A 775 -20.76 14.87 -4.37
N LEU A 776 -20.45 13.83 -3.59
CA LEU A 776 -19.09 13.55 -3.11
C LEU A 776 -18.20 13.02 -4.25
N ALA A 777 -18.71 12.16 -5.13
CA ALA A 777 -17.99 11.68 -6.31
C ALA A 777 -17.69 12.85 -7.27
N ASP A 778 -18.67 13.73 -7.51
CA ASP A 778 -18.52 14.97 -8.28
C ASP A 778 -17.53 15.96 -7.63
N PHE A 779 -17.47 15.99 -6.28
CA PHE A 779 -16.46 16.76 -5.54
C PHE A 779 -15.03 16.23 -5.75
N LEU A 780 -14.88 14.95 -6.08
CA LEU A 780 -13.59 14.25 -6.16
C LEU A 780 -13.07 14.10 -7.60
N GLU A 781 -13.93 14.21 -8.62
CA GLU A 781 -13.56 14.11 -10.05
C GLU A 781 -12.48 15.14 -10.49
N PRO A 782 -12.45 16.40 -9.98
CA PRO A 782 -11.42 17.36 -10.40
C PRO A 782 -10.22 17.46 -9.44
N LEU A 783 -9.94 16.47 -8.56
CA LEU A 783 -8.94 16.65 -7.52
C LEU A 783 -7.49 16.77 -8.06
N ASP A 784 -7.10 18.01 -8.22
CA ASP A 784 -5.73 18.49 -8.24
C ASP A 784 -5.04 18.32 -6.87
N LEU A 785 -4.89 17.06 -6.43
CA LEU A 785 -4.37 16.71 -5.11
C LEU A 785 -2.96 16.12 -5.21
N ALA A 786 -2.00 16.83 -4.64
CA ALA A 786 -0.67 16.33 -4.31
C ALA A 786 -0.69 15.75 -2.90
N SER A 787 0.05 14.69 -2.65
CA SER A 787 0.29 14.15 -1.31
C SER A 787 1.77 13.83 -1.12
N ALA A 788 2.29 14.04 0.08
CA ALA A 788 3.67 13.70 0.42
C ALA A 788 3.72 13.21 1.87
N SER A 789 4.44 12.12 2.10
CA SER A 789 4.76 11.65 3.45
C SER A 789 5.99 12.38 3.96
N LEU A 790 5.99 12.83 5.22
CA LEU A 790 7.12 13.47 5.87
C LEU A 790 8.06 12.42 6.49
N ASP A 791 8.33 11.35 5.72
CA ASP A 791 9.42 10.41 5.97
C ASP A 791 10.68 11.21 6.25
N GLY A 792 11.37 10.92 7.36
CA GLY A 792 12.50 11.68 7.85
C GLY A 792 12.34 12.29 9.23
N ILE A 793 11.12 12.62 9.67
CA ILE A 793 10.89 13.15 11.02
C ILE A 793 11.33 12.14 12.07
N ARG A 794 10.85 10.90 11.95
CA ARG A 794 11.22 9.78 12.83
C ARG A 794 12.72 9.48 12.75
N GLU A 795 13.27 9.45 11.54
CA GLU A 795 14.68 9.13 11.30
C GLU A 795 15.59 10.17 11.95
N GLN A 796 15.26 11.47 11.84
CA GLN A 796 16.00 12.55 12.47
C GLN A 796 15.80 12.57 14.00
N LEU A 797 14.62 12.22 14.52
CA LEU A 797 14.42 11.97 15.97
C LEU A 797 15.30 10.83 16.48
N LEU A 798 15.56 9.81 15.67
CA LEU A 798 16.52 8.73 15.98
C LEU A 798 17.99 9.12 15.74
N GLY A 799 18.26 10.38 15.38
CA GLY A 799 19.60 10.91 15.15
C GLY A 799 20.25 10.43 13.85
N LEU A 800 19.45 10.02 12.86
CA LEU A 800 19.94 9.53 11.57
C LEU A 800 20.09 10.67 10.55
N ASN A 801 21.10 10.57 9.68
CA ASN A 801 21.32 11.53 8.60
C ASN A 801 20.30 11.31 7.47
N TYR A 802 19.12 11.94 7.60
CA TYR A 802 18.06 11.88 6.61
C TYR A 802 17.75 13.27 6.06
N ARG A 803 17.72 13.41 4.72
CA ARG A 803 17.38 14.67 4.03
C ARG A 803 16.40 14.53 2.86
N GLY A 804 15.83 13.33 2.71
CA GLY A 804 14.93 12.94 1.62
C GLY A 804 15.16 11.52 1.10
N GLY A 805 16.16 10.84 1.68
CA GLY A 805 16.46 9.44 1.49
C GLY A 805 17.74 9.09 2.25
N PHE A 806 18.01 7.80 2.40
CA PHE A 806 19.32 7.31 2.78
C PHE A 806 20.13 7.04 1.51
N PHE A 807 21.35 7.55 1.47
CA PHE A 807 22.23 7.40 0.31
C PHE A 807 23.53 6.73 0.74
N SER A 808 23.95 5.72 -0.01
CA SER A 808 25.23 5.05 0.17
C SER A 808 25.98 4.99 -1.14
N ALA A 809 27.32 5.06 -1.05
CA ALA A 809 28.17 4.81 -2.20
C ALA A 809 28.16 3.31 -2.55
N PRO A 810 28.51 2.95 -3.78
CA PRO A 810 28.57 1.56 -4.21
C PRO A 810 29.58 0.79 -3.36
N GLU A 811 29.23 -0.42 -2.93
CA GLU A 811 30.07 -1.28 -2.07
C GLU A 811 30.33 -0.73 -0.65
N ALA A 812 29.81 0.44 -0.30
CA ALA A 812 29.85 0.96 1.07
C ALA A 812 28.80 0.29 1.96
N ASP A 813 28.97 0.44 3.28
CA ASP A 813 27.94 0.09 4.26
C ASP A 813 26.70 0.96 4.01
N ASP A 814 25.58 0.31 3.67
CA ASP A 814 24.30 0.91 3.29
C ASP A 814 23.42 1.25 4.49
N ARG A 815 23.86 0.90 5.70
CA ARG A 815 23.17 1.27 6.94
C ARG A 815 23.20 2.79 7.13
N PRO A 816 22.09 3.40 7.60
CA PRO A 816 22.02 4.82 7.89
C PRO A 816 23.12 5.29 8.84
N GLU A 817 23.72 6.44 8.52
CA GLU A 817 24.73 7.10 9.35
C GLU A 817 24.08 7.81 10.55
N VAL A 818 24.66 7.60 11.73
CA VAL A 818 24.26 8.27 12.97
C VAL A 818 25.00 9.60 13.12
N VAL A 819 24.25 10.70 13.26
CA VAL A 819 24.78 12.08 13.39
C VAL A 819 24.40 12.76 14.71
N ALA A 820 23.46 12.19 15.47
CA ALA A 820 23.05 12.68 16.78
C ALA A 820 22.57 11.55 17.71
N ASP A 821 22.41 11.84 18.99
CA ASP A 821 21.82 10.90 19.96
C ASP A 821 20.33 10.67 19.64
N PRO A 822 19.82 9.43 19.74
CA PRO A 822 18.42 9.15 19.45
C PRO A 822 17.49 9.61 20.58
N LEU A 823 16.28 10.01 20.19
CA LEU A 823 15.12 10.18 21.06
C LEU A 823 14.14 9.03 20.82
N PRO A 824 14.31 7.89 21.52
CA PRO A 824 13.57 6.66 21.20
C PRO A 824 12.11 6.71 21.65
N LEU A 825 11.71 7.65 22.51
CA LEU A 825 10.33 7.99 22.84
C LEU A 825 10.13 9.48 22.59
N PHE A 826 9.07 9.84 21.85
CA PHE A 826 8.69 11.24 21.61
C PHE A 826 7.18 11.35 21.41
N GLY A 827 6.60 12.45 21.91
CA GLY A 827 5.24 12.91 21.61
C GLY A 827 5.12 14.39 21.97
N GLY A 828 4.13 15.08 21.41
CA GLY A 828 3.91 16.51 21.67
C GLY A 828 3.11 17.18 20.57
N THR A 829 3.68 18.24 20.00
CA THR A 829 3.11 19.06 18.93
C THR A 829 4.10 19.14 17.78
N LEU A 830 3.59 19.03 16.55
CA LEU A 830 4.33 19.34 15.33
C LEU A 830 3.75 20.61 14.74
N LYS A 831 4.60 21.62 14.52
CA LYS A 831 4.26 22.88 13.89
C LYS A 831 4.94 23.01 12.53
N PHE A 832 4.19 23.38 11.51
CA PHE A 832 4.68 23.54 10.15
C PHE A 832 5.26 24.95 9.95
N SER A 833 6.60 25.07 9.99
CA SER A 833 7.28 26.35 9.86
C SER A 833 7.39 26.81 8.40
N ALA A 834 7.69 25.90 7.46
CA ALA A 834 7.74 26.21 6.04
C ALA A 834 7.48 24.98 5.16
N LEU A 835 6.82 25.19 4.02
CA LEU A 835 6.54 24.18 3.00
C LEU A 835 6.84 24.79 1.61
N ARG A 836 7.58 24.06 0.75
CA ARG A 836 7.98 24.54 -0.59
C ARG A 836 7.91 23.41 -1.61
N LEU A 837 7.11 23.58 -2.65
CA LEU A 837 7.07 22.68 -3.81
C LEU A 837 8.27 22.97 -4.72
N VAL A 838 8.92 21.91 -5.22
CA VAL A 838 10.00 21.98 -6.21
C VAL A 838 9.62 21.12 -7.42
N ASP A 839 9.72 21.71 -8.61
CA ASP A 839 9.34 21.09 -9.87
C ASP A 839 10.51 20.39 -10.59
N ALA A 840 10.20 19.64 -11.65
CA ALA A 840 11.17 18.88 -12.45
C ALA A 840 12.32 19.72 -13.03
N PHE A 841 12.10 21.02 -13.28
CA PHE A 841 13.09 21.95 -13.76
C PHE A 841 13.78 22.73 -12.62
N GLY A 842 13.39 22.49 -11.36
CA GLY A 842 13.91 23.20 -10.18
C GLY A 842 13.16 24.48 -9.84
N ARG A 843 12.03 24.76 -10.49
CA ARG A 843 11.16 25.89 -10.16
C ARG A 843 10.53 25.66 -8.78
N VAL A 844 10.29 26.74 -8.03
CA VAL A 844 9.75 26.65 -6.67
C VAL A 844 8.40 27.37 -6.50
N LEU A 845 7.56 26.86 -5.60
CA LEU A 845 6.33 27.48 -5.15
C LEU A 845 6.17 27.28 -3.65
N ASP A 846 6.17 28.37 -2.89
CA ASP A 846 5.91 28.31 -1.44
C ASP A 846 4.45 27.91 -1.19
N VAL A 847 4.24 27.05 -0.20
CA VAL A 847 2.94 26.53 0.20
C VAL A 847 2.53 27.21 1.51
N PRO A 848 1.29 27.74 1.61
CA PRO A 848 0.86 28.46 2.81
C PRO A 848 0.77 27.52 4.03
N THR A 849 1.36 27.94 5.14
CA THR A 849 1.32 27.21 6.43
C THR A 849 0.36 27.81 7.45
N ASN A 850 -0.22 28.98 7.18
CA ASN A 850 -1.04 29.74 8.13
C ASN A 850 -2.39 29.08 8.49
N ASN A 851 -2.85 28.13 7.68
CA ASN A 851 -4.13 27.46 7.86
C ASN A 851 -4.06 26.03 7.29
N ILE A 852 -3.49 25.11 8.06
CA ILE A 852 -3.39 23.70 7.69
C ILE A 852 -4.57 22.96 8.31
N HIS A 853 -5.37 22.34 7.45
CA HIS A 853 -6.54 21.60 7.89
C HIS A 853 -6.11 20.26 8.54
N THR A 854 -6.63 19.97 9.71
CA THR A 854 -6.45 18.69 10.41
C THR A 854 -7.81 18.17 10.90
N ILE A 855 -7.89 16.88 11.21
CA ILE A 855 -9.09 16.33 11.87
C ILE A 855 -9.16 16.76 13.34
N THR A 856 -10.36 16.74 13.91
CA THR A 856 -10.63 17.25 15.26
C THR A 856 -9.77 16.60 16.35
N SER A 857 -9.38 15.33 16.19
CA SER A 857 -8.51 14.62 17.14
C SER A 857 -7.05 15.12 17.13
N LEU A 858 -6.59 15.66 15.99
CA LEU A 858 -5.23 16.17 15.80
C LEU A 858 -5.13 17.69 15.97
N GLU A 859 -6.25 18.41 15.90
CA GLU A 859 -6.32 19.86 16.00
C GLU A 859 -5.88 20.38 17.37
N ILE A 860 -5.13 21.48 17.38
CA ILE A 860 -4.78 22.27 18.57
C ILE A 860 -5.53 23.59 18.49
N SER A 861 -6.27 23.92 19.55
CA SER A 861 -7.03 25.18 19.61
C SER A 861 -6.10 26.36 19.41
N ASP A 862 -6.52 27.30 18.56
CA ASP A 862 -5.82 28.56 18.29
C ASP A 862 -4.42 28.41 17.63
N GLU A 863 -4.04 27.20 17.19
CA GLU A 863 -2.79 26.92 16.48
C GLU A 863 -3.03 26.20 15.14
N PRO A 864 -3.51 26.91 14.10
CA PRO A 864 -3.90 26.31 12.81
C PRO A 864 -2.72 25.83 11.95
N SER A 865 -1.47 26.06 12.40
CA SER A 865 -0.24 25.58 11.77
C SER A 865 0.36 24.38 12.51
N SER A 866 -0.37 23.80 13.45
CA SER A 866 0.11 22.74 14.34
C SER A 866 -0.79 21.50 14.32
N MET A 867 -0.21 20.34 14.62
CA MET A 867 -0.93 19.08 14.83
C MET A 867 -0.42 18.35 16.07
N LYS A 868 -1.32 17.67 16.79
CA LYS A 868 -0.97 16.82 17.94
C LYS A 868 -0.21 15.58 17.50
N MET A 869 0.78 15.20 18.28
CA MET A 869 1.51 13.95 18.19
C MET A 869 1.41 13.20 19.51
N SER A 870 0.73 12.05 19.53
CA SER A 870 0.72 11.19 20.71
C SER A 870 2.11 10.63 21.02
N ALA A 871 2.38 10.26 22.28
CA ALA A 871 3.62 9.58 22.66
C ALA A 871 3.79 8.24 21.94
N ARG A 872 4.97 8.06 21.30
CA ARG A 872 5.29 6.89 20.50
C ARG A 872 6.76 6.47 20.63
N ILE A 873 7.00 5.16 20.62
CA ILE A 873 8.35 4.59 20.60
C ILE A 873 8.88 4.60 19.15
N GLN A 874 9.85 5.47 18.87
CA GLN A 874 10.38 5.74 17.53
C GLN A 874 11.20 4.57 16.97
N GLY A 875 12.01 3.90 17.79
CA GLY A 875 12.87 2.77 17.38
C GLY A 875 12.11 1.48 17.05
N GLY A 876 10.82 1.45 17.37
CA GLY A 876 9.93 0.31 17.16
C GLY A 876 9.86 -0.63 18.36
N ALA A 877 8.65 -1.12 18.64
CA ALA A 877 8.40 -1.98 19.79
C ALA A 877 7.29 -3.00 19.51
N ARG A 878 7.12 -3.94 20.43
CA ARG A 878 6.03 -4.93 20.37
C ARG A 878 5.57 -5.39 21.74
N TRP A 879 4.27 -5.62 21.87
CA TRP A 879 3.69 -6.33 23.01
C TRP A 879 3.79 -7.85 22.82
N LEU A 880 4.55 -8.50 23.70
CA LEU A 880 4.61 -9.95 23.81
C LEU A 880 3.56 -10.45 24.82
N PHE A 881 2.28 -10.20 24.52
CA PHE A 881 1.15 -10.83 25.20
C PHE A 881 0.93 -12.24 24.60
N ARG A 882 1.18 -13.30 25.37
CA ARG A 882 1.31 -14.68 24.88
C ARG A 882 0.60 -15.68 25.78
N LEU A 883 -0.15 -16.60 25.18
CA LEU A 883 -0.75 -17.75 25.88
C LEU A 883 0.33 -18.81 26.14
N VAL A 884 0.41 -19.34 27.37
CA VAL A 884 1.49 -20.24 27.80
C VAL A 884 0.98 -21.42 28.61
N ASP A 885 1.81 -22.45 28.76
CA ASP A 885 1.52 -23.64 29.56
C ASP A 885 1.20 -23.30 31.03
N PRO A 886 0.02 -23.68 31.56
CA PRO A 886 -0.33 -23.45 32.95
C PRO A 886 0.45 -24.30 33.95
N ALA A 887 1.07 -25.40 33.52
CA ALA A 887 1.91 -26.24 34.38
C ALA A 887 3.31 -25.64 34.61
N TYR A 888 3.70 -24.64 33.82
CA TYR A 888 5.05 -24.08 33.87
C TYR A 888 5.20 -23.04 34.98
N LEU A 889 6.10 -23.29 35.93
CA LEU A 889 6.37 -22.45 37.10
C LEU A 889 7.73 -21.72 37.06
N GLY A 890 8.56 -21.98 36.04
CA GLY A 890 9.87 -21.35 35.85
C GLY A 890 9.78 -19.93 35.28
N GLU A 891 10.90 -19.28 34.95
CA GLU A 891 10.95 -17.88 34.49
C GLU A 891 9.96 -17.59 33.32
N PRO A 892 9.16 -16.50 33.38
CA PRO A 892 8.08 -16.27 32.42
C PRO A 892 8.53 -16.26 30.96
N LEU A 893 9.74 -15.78 30.67
CA LEU A 893 10.30 -15.70 29.32
C LEU A 893 10.53 -17.07 28.67
N LEU A 894 10.75 -18.09 29.49
CA LEU A 894 11.02 -19.47 29.07
C LEU A 894 9.75 -20.33 29.07
N ALA A 895 8.58 -19.74 29.38
CA ALA A 895 7.32 -20.46 29.40
C ALA A 895 6.97 -20.99 27.99
N PRO A 896 6.65 -22.29 27.85
CA PRO A 896 6.24 -22.84 26.56
C PRO A 896 5.00 -22.12 26.02
N GLU A 897 5.08 -21.58 24.81
CA GLU A 897 3.94 -20.91 24.15
C GLU A 897 2.89 -21.95 23.68
N ALA A 898 1.61 -21.58 23.81
CA ALA A 898 0.50 -22.40 23.38
C ALA A 898 0.49 -22.62 21.87
N PHE A 899 0.36 -23.88 21.45
CA PHE A 899 0.23 -24.28 20.05
C PHE A 899 -0.80 -25.41 19.92
N VAL A 900 -1.29 -25.63 18.70
CA VAL A 900 -2.29 -26.66 18.41
C VAL A 900 -1.64 -27.85 17.72
N ASN A 901 -1.92 -29.05 18.21
CA ASN A 901 -1.61 -30.31 17.54
C ASN A 901 -2.90 -31.16 17.47
N GLN A 902 -3.56 -31.17 16.31
CA GLN A 902 -4.82 -31.90 16.11
C GLN A 902 -4.61 -33.41 15.92
N LEU A 903 -3.39 -33.83 15.60
CA LEU A 903 -3.05 -35.24 15.42
C LEU A 903 -2.70 -35.88 16.76
N GLU A 904 -1.89 -35.20 17.56
CA GLU A 904 -1.44 -35.64 18.88
C GLU A 904 -1.74 -34.53 19.92
N PRO A 905 -2.99 -34.40 20.39
CA PRO A 905 -3.39 -33.35 21.33
C PRO A 905 -2.58 -33.34 22.63
N ASP A 906 -2.07 -34.49 23.07
CA ASP A 906 -1.27 -34.62 24.29
C ASP A 906 0.14 -34.01 24.14
N LEU A 907 0.61 -33.76 22.91
CA LEU A 907 1.86 -33.03 22.65
C LEU A 907 1.66 -31.52 22.50
N ALA A 908 0.41 -31.04 22.44
CA ALA A 908 0.09 -29.63 22.35
C ALA A 908 0.31 -28.92 23.70
N VAL A 909 0.59 -27.62 23.65
CA VAL A 909 0.54 -26.77 24.85
C VAL A 909 -0.82 -26.11 24.90
N ASN A 910 -1.64 -26.52 25.87
CA ASN A 910 -2.96 -25.93 26.12
C ASN A 910 -2.84 -24.86 27.21
N PRO A 911 -3.21 -23.59 26.94
CA PRO A 911 -3.07 -22.50 27.91
C PRO A 911 -4.15 -22.49 28.99
N VAL A 912 -5.17 -23.34 28.88
CA VAL A 912 -6.30 -23.42 29.81
C VAL A 912 -5.93 -24.32 30.99
N ALA A 913 -5.93 -23.76 32.20
CA ALA A 913 -5.73 -24.51 33.43
C ALA A 913 -6.97 -25.37 33.78
N GLY A 914 -8.16 -24.87 33.43
CA GLY A 914 -9.46 -25.53 33.56
C GLY A 914 -10.60 -24.53 33.55
N PHE A 915 -11.75 -24.92 34.11
CA PHE A 915 -12.99 -24.14 34.04
C PHE A 915 -13.58 -23.87 35.42
N LEU A 916 -14.26 -22.73 35.56
CA LEU A 916 -15.05 -22.37 36.73
C LEU A 916 -16.52 -22.27 36.33
N LEU A 917 -17.41 -22.69 37.21
CA LEU A 917 -18.85 -22.57 37.03
C LEU A 917 -19.47 -21.93 38.28
N SER A 918 -20.12 -20.78 38.10
CA SER A 918 -20.77 -20.06 39.19
C SER A 918 -22.18 -20.60 39.43
N ASP A 919 -22.44 -21.06 40.65
CA ASP A 919 -23.78 -21.36 41.12
C ASP A 919 -24.30 -20.19 41.96
N HIS A 920 -25.20 -19.41 41.36
CA HIS A 920 -25.77 -18.24 42.01
C HIS A 920 -26.82 -18.61 43.07
N ILE A 921 -27.39 -19.82 43.04
CA ILE A 921 -28.45 -20.23 43.98
C ILE A 921 -27.87 -20.47 45.38
N ASP A 922 -26.79 -21.25 45.45
CA ASP A 922 -26.09 -21.54 46.71
C ASP A 922 -24.88 -20.65 46.97
N GLU A 923 -24.60 -19.70 46.07
CA GLU A 923 -23.46 -18.79 46.12
C GLU A 923 -22.14 -19.55 46.24
N SER A 924 -21.94 -20.46 45.28
CA SER A 924 -20.77 -21.34 45.21
C SER A 924 -20.06 -21.24 43.86
N LEU A 925 -18.78 -21.62 43.83
CA LEU A 925 -17.96 -21.64 42.63
C LEU A 925 -17.35 -23.02 42.47
N GLU A 926 -17.86 -23.80 41.52
CA GLU A 926 -17.37 -25.14 41.20
C GLU A 926 -16.18 -25.05 40.22
N ILE A 927 -15.18 -25.89 40.44
CA ILE A 927 -13.89 -25.87 39.74
C ILE A 927 -13.69 -27.19 39.00
N PHE A 928 -13.34 -27.11 37.72
CA PHE A 928 -13.11 -28.24 36.84
C PHE A 928 -11.71 -28.20 36.23
N ASP A 929 -11.12 -29.36 35.98
CA ASP A 929 -9.87 -29.45 35.23
C ASP A 929 -10.07 -29.20 33.72
N ILE A 930 -8.97 -29.20 32.97
CA ILE A 930 -8.96 -29.02 31.51
C ILE A 930 -9.80 -30.06 30.74
N LYS A 931 -10.03 -31.24 31.32
CA LYS A 931 -10.84 -32.32 30.73
C LYS A 931 -12.31 -32.21 31.14
N GLY A 932 -12.68 -31.21 31.94
CA GLY A 932 -14.02 -31.01 32.48
C GLY A 932 -14.35 -31.89 33.69
N ASN A 933 -13.36 -32.53 34.33
CA ASN A 933 -13.61 -33.28 35.57
C ASN A 933 -13.71 -32.32 36.75
N ALA A 934 -14.73 -32.50 37.60
CA ALA A 934 -14.90 -31.71 38.82
C ALA A 934 -13.74 -31.96 39.81
N LEU A 935 -13.11 -30.88 40.27
CA LEU A 935 -12.02 -30.88 41.26
C LEU A 935 -12.54 -30.63 42.67
N GLY A 936 -13.50 -29.71 42.79
CA GLY A 936 -14.20 -29.33 44.02
C GLY A 936 -14.89 -27.99 43.86
N GLN A 937 -15.45 -27.47 44.95
CA GLN A 937 -16.17 -26.21 44.97
C GLN A 937 -15.79 -25.34 46.16
N ILE A 938 -15.89 -24.03 45.99
CA ILE A 938 -15.84 -23.05 47.07
C ILE A 938 -17.27 -22.65 47.41
N SER A 939 -17.65 -22.74 48.69
CA SER A 939 -19.02 -22.41 49.16
C SER A 939 -18.99 -21.76 50.54
N HIS A 940 -20.13 -21.26 51.02
CA HIS A 940 -20.27 -20.80 52.41
C HIS A 940 -20.60 -21.94 53.36
N HIS A 941 -19.91 -21.98 54.49
CA HIS A 941 -20.24 -22.88 55.59
C HIS A 941 -21.60 -22.53 56.20
N GLU A 942 -22.48 -23.51 56.32
CA GLU A 942 -23.91 -23.33 56.68
C GLU A 942 -24.14 -22.57 58.00
N LEU A 943 -23.28 -22.77 59.00
CA LEU A 943 -23.41 -22.15 60.33
C LEU A 943 -22.64 -20.82 60.50
N THR A 944 -21.42 -20.74 59.98
CA THR A 944 -20.51 -19.60 60.22
C THR A 944 -20.50 -18.59 59.08
N GLY A 945 -21.06 -18.97 57.92
CA GLY A 945 -20.96 -18.23 56.68
C GLY A 945 -19.54 -18.14 56.13
N ALA A 946 -18.55 -18.82 56.70
CA ALA A 946 -17.14 -18.78 56.27
C ALA A 946 -16.96 -19.44 54.91
N VAL A 947 -16.04 -18.91 54.10
CA VAL A 947 -15.72 -19.52 52.81
C VAL A 947 -14.96 -20.82 53.05
N ARG A 948 -15.47 -21.93 52.53
CA ARG A 948 -14.88 -23.27 52.67
C ARG A 948 -14.62 -23.92 51.31
N TRP A 949 -13.65 -24.83 51.28
CA TRP A 949 -13.41 -25.73 50.16
C TRP A 949 -14.05 -27.09 50.42
N GLU A 950 -14.73 -27.62 49.41
CA GLU A 950 -15.25 -28.99 49.40
C GLU A 950 -14.71 -29.76 48.20
N PRO A 951 -14.00 -30.88 48.39
CA PRO A 951 -13.57 -31.74 47.29
C PRO A 951 -14.76 -32.26 46.48
N ALA A 952 -14.59 -32.39 45.16
CA ALA A 952 -15.66 -32.86 44.29
C ALA A 952 -16.15 -34.27 44.69
N PRO A 953 -17.46 -34.54 44.61
CA PRO A 953 -18.02 -35.85 44.88
C PRO A 953 -17.42 -36.92 43.96
N GLY A 954 -17.07 -38.07 44.53
CA GLY A 954 -16.44 -39.18 43.80
C GLY A 954 -14.91 -39.16 43.81
N ARG A 955 -14.25 -38.09 44.27
CA ARG A 955 -12.78 -38.09 44.45
C ARG A 955 -12.39 -38.84 45.74
N PRO A 956 -11.41 -39.76 45.71
CA PRO A 956 -10.98 -40.54 46.87
C PRO A 956 -10.11 -39.73 47.84
N LEU A 957 -10.56 -38.52 48.20
CA LEU A 957 -9.88 -37.59 49.09
C LEU A 957 -10.54 -37.58 50.48
N PRO A 958 -9.77 -37.44 51.58
CA PRO A 958 -10.34 -37.38 52.93
C PRO A 958 -11.24 -36.14 53.12
N PRO A 959 -12.21 -36.19 54.05
CA PRO A 959 -13.00 -35.01 54.39
C PRO A 959 -12.07 -33.89 54.90
N GLY A 960 -12.16 -32.69 54.33
CA GLY A 960 -11.28 -31.57 54.68
C GLY A 960 -9.94 -31.52 53.93
N ALA A 961 -9.72 -32.37 52.92
CA ALA A 961 -8.60 -32.19 51.99
C ALA A 961 -8.64 -30.79 51.37
N GLY A 962 -7.53 -30.06 51.41
CA GLY A 962 -7.47 -28.69 50.89
C GLY A 962 -7.54 -28.61 49.35
N PRO A 963 -7.66 -27.40 48.79
CA PRO A 963 -7.84 -27.17 47.35
C PRO A 963 -6.65 -27.62 46.48
N MET A 964 -5.49 -27.86 47.09
CA MET A 964 -4.28 -28.31 46.38
C MET A 964 -4.13 -29.85 46.33
N ALA A 965 -5.06 -30.61 46.91
CA ALA A 965 -4.92 -32.06 47.04
C ALA A 965 -5.04 -32.82 45.71
N GLU A 966 -4.01 -33.59 45.37
CA GLU A 966 -3.92 -34.45 44.19
C GLU A 966 -4.31 -33.76 42.88
N LEU A 967 -3.91 -32.50 42.70
CA LEU A 967 -4.11 -31.77 41.44
C LEU A 967 -3.00 -32.09 40.42
N PRO A 968 -3.32 -32.27 39.13
CA PRO A 968 -2.29 -32.30 38.10
C PRO A 968 -1.58 -30.93 37.99
N PRO A 969 -0.34 -30.88 37.50
CA PRO A 969 0.43 -29.63 37.38
C PRO A 969 -0.33 -28.50 36.68
N SER A 970 -1.04 -28.81 35.59
CA SER A 970 -1.84 -27.84 34.81
C SER A 970 -3.03 -27.25 35.58
N ALA A 971 -3.57 -27.96 36.59
CA ALA A 971 -4.67 -27.48 37.44
C ALA A 971 -4.19 -26.73 38.69
N THR A 972 -2.88 -26.62 38.91
CA THR A 972 -2.29 -25.88 40.04
C THR A 972 -2.82 -24.44 40.17
N PRO A 973 -2.98 -23.66 39.09
CA PRO A 973 -3.59 -22.32 39.15
C PRO A 973 -4.98 -22.31 39.79
N LEU A 974 -5.81 -23.31 39.52
CA LEU A 974 -7.17 -23.41 40.03
C LEU A 974 -7.19 -23.63 41.56
N GLY A 975 -6.36 -24.56 42.04
CA GLY A 975 -6.24 -24.82 43.47
C GLY A 975 -5.68 -23.62 44.24
N LYS A 976 -4.72 -22.89 43.63
CA LYS A 976 -4.16 -21.66 44.22
C LYS A 976 -5.20 -20.53 44.26
N LEU A 977 -6.03 -20.39 43.23
CA LEU A 977 -7.17 -19.46 43.21
C LEU A 977 -8.11 -19.76 44.38
N ALA A 978 -8.54 -21.02 44.53
CA ALA A 978 -9.43 -21.41 45.62
C ALA A 978 -8.81 -21.17 47.00
N ALA A 979 -7.53 -21.50 47.16
CA ALA A 979 -6.79 -21.22 48.38
C ALA A 979 -6.70 -19.71 48.69
N GLY A 980 -6.52 -18.87 47.67
CA GLY A 980 -6.44 -17.41 47.79
C GLY A 980 -7.74 -16.79 48.28
N VAL A 981 -8.87 -17.17 47.68
CA VAL A 981 -10.21 -16.73 48.10
C VAL A 981 -10.45 -17.08 49.58
N ILE A 982 -10.19 -18.33 49.98
CA ILE A 982 -10.38 -18.80 51.37
C ILE A 982 -9.44 -18.07 52.33
N ARG A 983 -8.17 -17.92 51.96
CA ARG A 983 -7.17 -17.23 52.78
C ARG A 983 -7.55 -15.77 53.01
N SER A 984 -8.08 -15.09 51.99
CA SER A 984 -8.56 -13.71 52.11
C SER A 984 -9.74 -13.61 53.08
N ASP A 985 -10.73 -14.51 53.00
CA ASP A 985 -11.88 -14.53 53.92
C ASP A 985 -11.44 -14.77 55.37
N VAL A 986 -10.52 -15.73 55.58
CA VAL A 986 -9.96 -16.03 56.90
C VAL A 986 -9.23 -14.83 57.49
N ARG A 987 -8.39 -14.14 56.70
CA ARG A 987 -7.66 -12.93 57.15
C ARG A 987 -8.61 -11.80 57.53
N GLN A 988 -9.66 -11.58 56.75
CA GLN A 988 -10.62 -10.49 56.98
C GLN A 988 -11.51 -10.74 58.20
N ARG A 989 -11.93 -11.98 58.43
CA ARG A 989 -12.80 -12.32 59.56
C ARG A 989 -12.12 -12.21 60.91
N ASP A 990 -10.80 -12.43 60.96
CA ASP A 990 -10.02 -12.40 62.21
C ASP A 990 -10.69 -13.20 63.35
N GLY A 991 -11.28 -14.37 63.00
CA GLY A 991 -11.99 -15.24 63.94
C GLY A 991 -13.39 -14.80 64.38
N LYS A 992 -13.96 -13.72 63.83
CA LYS A 992 -15.29 -13.19 64.16
C LYS A 992 -16.37 -13.58 63.13
N LEU A 993 -17.65 -13.47 63.53
CA LEU A 993 -18.78 -13.57 62.61
C LEU A 993 -18.76 -12.42 61.58
N PRO A 994 -19.18 -12.65 60.33
CA PRO A 994 -18.98 -11.69 59.24
C PRO A 994 -19.73 -10.37 59.47
N GLN A 995 -19.01 -9.25 59.40
CA GLN A 995 -19.57 -7.89 59.43
C GLN A 995 -19.72 -7.26 58.04
N SER A 996 -18.98 -7.78 57.05
CA SER A 996 -18.98 -7.38 55.64
C SER A 996 -19.25 -8.58 54.73
N GLU A 997 -19.37 -8.35 53.42
CA GLU A 997 -19.41 -9.45 52.45
C GLU A 997 -18.11 -10.28 52.48
N SER A 998 -18.21 -11.55 52.08
CA SER A 998 -17.07 -12.47 52.01
C SER A 998 -16.27 -12.28 50.71
N SER A 999 -15.03 -12.78 50.66
CA SER A 999 -14.21 -12.75 49.43
C SER A 999 -14.87 -13.47 48.26
N LEU A 1000 -15.60 -14.58 48.51
CA LEU A 1000 -16.35 -15.30 47.49
C LEU A 1000 -17.52 -14.47 46.96
N THR A 1001 -18.28 -13.82 47.85
CA THR A 1001 -19.39 -12.92 47.50
C THR A 1001 -18.87 -11.77 46.64
N ALA A 1002 -17.79 -11.11 47.07
CA ALA A 1002 -17.19 -10.00 46.33
C ALA A 1002 -16.70 -10.41 44.93
N LEU A 1003 -16.06 -11.59 44.82
CA LEU A 1003 -15.62 -12.16 43.54
C LEU A 1003 -16.79 -12.46 42.59
N LEU A 1004 -17.83 -13.14 43.08
CA LEU A 1004 -19.01 -13.49 42.26
C LEU A 1004 -19.74 -12.23 41.79
N ARG A 1005 -19.90 -11.23 42.66
CA ARG A 1005 -20.50 -9.94 42.29
C ARG A 1005 -19.69 -9.18 41.25
N ALA A 1006 -18.36 -9.22 41.31
CA ALA A 1006 -17.48 -8.64 40.30
C ALA A 1006 -17.62 -9.34 38.94
N ILE A 1007 -17.61 -10.68 38.94
CA ILE A 1007 -17.83 -11.50 37.75
C ILE A 1007 -19.20 -11.20 37.14
N ASP A 1008 -20.26 -11.22 37.95
CA ASP A 1008 -21.63 -10.98 37.51
C ASP A 1008 -21.78 -9.61 36.87
N THR A 1009 -21.24 -8.57 37.51
CA THR A 1009 -21.30 -7.19 37.01
C THR A 1009 -20.61 -7.08 35.64
N THR A 1010 -19.50 -7.78 35.43
CA THR A 1010 -18.77 -7.79 34.16
C THR A 1010 -19.50 -8.61 33.08
N LEU A 1011 -20.12 -9.73 33.43
CA LEU A 1011 -20.87 -10.58 32.49
C LEU A 1011 -22.03 -9.85 31.78
N TRP A 1012 -22.54 -8.76 32.35
CA TRP A 1012 -23.57 -7.92 31.71
C TRP A 1012 -23.05 -7.12 30.51
N THR A 1013 -21.74 -6.91 30.38
CA THR A 1013 -21.16 -6.15 29.26
C THR A 1013 -20.78 -7.05 28.07
N VAL A 1014 -20.85 -8.37 28.24
CA VAL A 1014 -20.32 -9.36 27.28
C VAL A 1014 -21.44 -10.16 26.61
N ASP A 1015 -21.56 -10.05 25.29
CA ASP A 1015 -22.53 -10.80 24.48
C ASP A 1015 -21.86 -11.83 23.56
N THR A 1016 -21.45 -12.96 24.16
CA THR A 1016 -20.92 -14.12 23.42
C THR A 1016 -22.02 -15.01 22.84
N TYR A 1017 -23.32 -14.69 22.97
CA TYR A 1017 -24.40 -15.59 22.54
C TYR A 1017 -24.70 -15.51 21.05
N SER A 1018 -24.32 -14.42 20.38
CA SER A 1018 -24.38 -14.30 18.92
C SER A 1018 -23.56 -15.39 18.20
N THR A 1019 -22.54 -15.96 18.86
CA THR A 1019 -21.64 -16.98 18.29
C THR A 1019 -21.94 -18.42 18.75
N LEU A 1020 -22.66 -18.64 19.85
CA LEU A 1020 -22.82 -19.98 20.48
C LEU A 1020 -24.21 -20.65 20.34
N GLY A 1021 -25.20 -20.01 19.72
CA GLY A 1021 -26.36 -20.72 19.14
C GLY A 1021 -27.32 -21.48 20.07
N SER A 1022 -27.19 -21.46 21.41
CA SER A 1022 -28.24 -21.99 22.30
C SER A 1022 -28.31 -21.27 23.65
N SER A 1023 -29.54 -20.94 24.07
CA SER A 1023 -29.86 -19.92 25.08
C SER A 1023 -30.51 -20.44 26.37
N THR A 1024 -30.71 -21.75 26.54
CA THR A 1024 -31.66 -22.25 27.55
C THR A 1024 -31.06 -22.81 28.85
N VAL A 1025 -29.78 -23.21 28.88
CA VAL A 1025 -29.17 -23.80 30.10
C VAL A 1025 -28.41 -22.76 30.95
N ALA A 1026 -27.88 -21.71 30.33
CA ALA A 1026 -27.00 -20.74 30.98
C ALA A 1026 -27.70 -19.74 31.93
N GLY A 1027 -29.03 -19.66 31.91
CA GLY A 1027 -29.80 -18.72 32.74
C GLY A 1027 -29.97 -19.14 34.21
N LEU A 1028 -29.69 -20.40 34.56
CA LEU A 1028 -29.89 -20.95 35.92
C LEU A 1028 -28.61 -21.50 36.58
N VAL A 1029 -27.59 -21.83 35.79
CA VAL A 1029 -26.40 -22.61 36.23
C VAL A 1029 -25.07 -21.85 36.02
N GLY A 1030 -25.12 -20.60 35.54
CA GLY A 1030 -23.94 -19.79 35.25
C GLY A 1030 -23.27 -20.12 33.91
N ARG A 1031 -22.40 -19.22 33.41
CA ARG A 1031 -21.60 -19.43 32.18
C ARG A 1031 -20.25 -20.05 32.55
N PRO A 1032 -19.75 -21.09 31.85
CA PRO A 1032 -18.39 -21.61 32.10
C PRO A 1032 -17.33 -20.55 31.83
N ILE A 1033 -16.45 -20.33 32.81
CA ILE A 1033 -15.33 -19.38 32.75
C ILE A 1033 -14.04 -20.17 32.57
N ALA A 1034 -13.26 -19.88 31.54
CA ALA A 1034 -11.94 -20.47 31.35
C ALA A 1034 -10.91 -19.74 32.23
N VAL A 1035 -10.07 -20.51 32.91
CA VAL A 1035 -8.90 -20.00 33.63
C VAL A 1035 -7.67 -20.20 32.75
N VAL A 1036 -7.09 -19.12 32.27
CA VAL A 1036 -6.09 -19.14 31.20
C VAL A 1036 -4.78 -18.54 31.67
N LYS A 1037 -3.66 -19.17 31.33
CA LYS A 1037 -2.31 -18.66 31.65
C LYS A 1037 -1.71 -17.92 30.47
N ALA A 1038 -1.18 -16.74 30.75
CA ALA A 1038 -0.53 -15.88 29.77
C ALA A 1038 0.73 -15.22 30.35
N THR A 1039 1.59 -14.72 29.48
CA THR A 1039 2.70 -13.83 29.84
C THR A 1039 2.55 -12.50 29.11
N LEU A 1040 3.02 -11.43 29.73
CA LEU A 1040 3.00 -10.09 29.18
C LEU A 1040 4.36 -9.40 29.36
N ARG A 1041 4.91 -8.89 28.27
CA ARG A 1041 6.15 -8.12 28.23
C ARG A 1041 6.11 -7.07 27.12
N LEU A 1042 6.66 -5.88 27.39
CA LEU A 1042 7.02 -4.90 26.37
C LEU A 1042 8.44 -5.18 25.89
N ASP A 1043 8.60 -5.41 24.58
CA ASP A 1043 9.88 -5.67 23.95
C ASP A 1043 10.25 -4.49 23.04
N ILE A 1044 11.37 -3.83 23.36
CA ILE A 1044 11.92 -2.68 22.65
C ILE A 1044 13.36 -3.05 22.26
N PRO A 1045 13.59 -3.58 21.05
CA PRO A 1045 14.93 -3.84 20.58
C PRO A 1045 15.67 -2.51 20.35
N ASP A 1046 16.99 -2.50 20.58
CA ASP A 1046 17.84 -1.43 20.05
C ASP A 1046 17.94 -1.54 18.52
N ASP A 1047 18.58 -0.54 17.91
CA ASP A 1047 18.76 -0.47 16.46
C ASP A 1047 20.23 -0.45 16.04
N LEU A 1048 21.16 -0.85 16.93
CA LEU A 1048 22.60 -0.84 16.65
C LEU A 1048 22.99 -1.77 15.50
N ASP A 1049 22.25 -2.86 15.28
CA ASP A 1049 22.46 -3.76 14.15
C ASP A 1049 22.01 -3.14 12.80
N LYS A 1050 21.22 -2.06 12.84
CA LYS A 1050 20.60 -1.42 11.67
C LYS A 1050 21.26 -0.11 11.25
N VAL A 1051 22.19 0.44 12.04
CA VAL A 1051 22.81 1.74 11.78
C VAL A 1051 24.33 1.63 11.68
N ARG A 1052 24.95 2.56 10.96
CA ARG A 1052 26.41 2.71 10.92
C ARG A 1052 26.84 3.67 12.01
N VAL A 1053 27.77 3.22 12.85
CA VAL A 1053 28.30 3.99 13.97
C VAL A 1053 29.81 4.05 13.86
N ASP A 1054 30.37 5.26 13.88
CA ASP A 1054 31.79 5.48 13.61
C ASP A 1054 32.68 5.39 14.87
N SER A 1055 32.09 5.35 16.06
CA SER A 1055 32.82 5.24 17.34
C SER A 1055 32.12 4.36 18.37
N GLU A 1056 32.91 3.74 19.26
CA GLU A 1056 32.37 2.96 20.39
C GLU A 1056 31.62 3.85 21.40
N GLU A 1057 32.02 5.12 21.53
CA GLU A 1057 31.35 6.10 22.38
C GLU A 1057 29.93 6.39 21.89
N THR A 1058 29.76 6.64 20.59
CA THR A 1058 28.44 6.82 19.96
C THR A 1058 27.58 5.56 20.11
N ALA A 1059 28.17 4.37 19.95
CA ALA A 1059 27.43 3.12 20.13
C ALA A 1059 26.97 2.94 21.58
N LYS A 1060 27.80 3.34 22.55
CA LYS A 1060 27.47 3.29 23.98
C LYS A 1060 26.39 4.31 24.36
N ALA A 1061 26.48 5.55 23.86
CA ALA A 1061 25.47 6.59 24.08
C ALA A 1061 24.10 6.18 23.50
N ARG A 1062 24.10 5.65 22.27
CA ARG A 1062 22.91 5.11 21.62
C ARG A 1062 22.29 3.97 22.43
N ARG A 1063 23.09 3.00 22.88
CA ARG A 1063 22.59 1.92 23.75
C ARG A 1063 22.02 2.45 25.05
N ALA A 1064 22.68 3.42 25.68
CA ALA A 1064 22.20 4.04 26.91
C ALA A 1064 20.85 4.75 26.74
N ALA A 1065 20.62 5.42 25.61
CA ALA A 1065 19.34 6.06 25.30
C ALA A 1065 18.19 5.04 25.18
N PHE A 1066 18.40 3.90 24.53
CA PHE A 1066 17.41 2.82 24.48
C PHE A 1066 17.25 2.10 25.84
N ASP A 1067 18.34 1.90 26.58
CA ASP A 1067 18.30 1.31 27.92
C ASP A 1067 17.56 2.21 28.92
N ALA A 1068 17.61 3.54 28.77
CA ALA A 1068 16.86 4.48 29.60
C ALA A 1068 15.34 4.25 29.54
N LEU A 1069 14.80 3.74 28.42
CA LEU A 1069 13.39 3.37 28.33
C LEU A 1069 13.02 2.23 29.30
N ARG A 1070 13.97 1.41 29.76
CA ARG A 1070 13.71 0.35 30.75
C ARG A 1070 13.37 0.90 32.13
N ASP A 1071 13.71 2.16 32.40
CA ASP A 1071 13.37 2.82 33.66
C ASP A 1071 11.96 3.42 33.63
N GLU A 1072 11.43 3.70 32.42
CA GLU A 1072 10.08 4.20 32.17
C GLU A 1072 9.00 3.13 32.43
N SER A 1073 7.84 3.55 32.93
CA SER A 1073 6.74 2.65 33.33
C SER A 1073 5.51 2.88 32.44
N PHE A 1074 5.28 1.99 31.48
CA PHE A 1074 4.24 2.14 30.46
C PHE A 1074 2.87 1.67 30.98
N PRO A 1075 1.81 2.48 30.87
CA PRO A 1075 0.47 2.09 31.28
C PRO A 1075 -0.15 1.10 30.28
N VAL A 1076 -0.84 0.08 30.81
CA VAL A 1076 -1.51 -0.96 30.05
C VAL A 1076 -2.86 -1.26 30.70
N ARG A 1077 -3.93 -1.26 29.90
CA ARG A 1077 -5.26 -1.77 30.31
C ARG A 1077 -5.51 -3.13 29.66
N LEU A 1078 -5.95 -4.10 30.47
CA LEU A 1078 -6.38 -5.43 30.01
C LEU A 1078 -7.91 -5.50 30.07
N GLY A 1079 -8.53 -5.84 28.94
CA GLY A 1079 -9.99 -5.85 28.76
C GLY A 1079 -10.56 -4.49 28.39
N ASP A 1080 -11.79 -4.48 27.87
CA ASP A 1080 -12.53 -3.27 27.50
C ASP A 1080 -14.05 -3.49 27.62
N LEU A 1081 -14.67 -2.88 28.63
CA LEU A 1081 -16.12 -3.03 28.89
C LEU A 1081 -17.01 -2.43 27.79
N GLN A 1082 -16.46 -1.60 26.91
CA GLN A 1082 -17.21 -1.02 25.80
C GLN A 1082 -17.33 -1.96 24.60
N ARG A 1083 -16.65 -3.12 24.63
CA ARG A 1083 -16.70 -4.13 23.56
C ARG A 1083 -17.52 -5.34 24.01
N SER A 1084 -18.47 -5.75 23.19
CA SER A 1084 -19.28 -6.94 23.44
C SER A 1084 -18.49 -8.24 23.29
N ASP A 1085 -17.40 -8.22 22.51
CA ASP A 1085 -16.53 -9.36 22.22
C ASP A 1085 -15.30 -9.51 23.14
N ASP A 1086 -15.08 -8.55 24.07
CA ASP A 1086 -14.07 -8.70 25.12
C ASP A 1086 -14.63 -9.50 26.28
N SER A 1087 -14.10 -10.69 26.50
CA SER A 1087 -14.61 -11.64 27.48
C SER A 1087 -13.78 -11.72 28.75
N LEU A 1088 -12.84 -10.80 28.98
CA LEU A 1088 -12.10 -10.76 30.24
C LEU A 1088 -13.04 -10.37 31.39
N LEU A 1089 -13.07 -11.20 32.44
CA LEU A 1089 -13.86 -10.97 33.66
C LEU A 1089 -13.00 -10.41 34.81
N GLY A 1090 -11.69 -10.61 34.71
CA GLY A 1090 -10.67 -10.13 35.64
C GLY A 1090 -9.44 -11.02 35.59
N TYR A 1091 -8.42 -10.67 36.36
CA TYR A 1091 -7.13 -11.35 36.25
C TYR A 1091 -6.31 -11.31 37.54
N PHE A 1092 -5.29 -12.16 37.59
CA PHE A 1092 -4.29 -12.21 38.65
C PHE A 1092 -2.89 -12.01 38.06
N ILE A 1093 -2.03 -11.31 38.80
CA ILE A 1093 -0.66 -10.99 38.40
C ILE A 1093 0.33 -11.83 39.22
N ASP A 1094 1.34 -12.38 38.57
CA ASP A 1094 2.47 -13.12 39.14
C ASP A 1094 2.09 -14.25 40.10
N ASP A 1095 1.01 -14.97 39.77
CA ASP A 1095 0.45 -16.07 40.57
C ASP A 1095 0.05 -15.63 42.00
N ASN A 1096 -0.18 -14.34 42.21
CA ASN A 1096 -0.73 -13.79 43.44
C ASN A 1096 -2.26 -13.87 43.42
N TYR A 1097 -2.79 -14.95 43.97
CA TYR A 1097 -4.24 -15.17 44.09
C TYR A 1097 -4.88 -14.54 45.33
N ASP A 1098 -4.14 -13.71 46.07
CA ASP A 1098 -4.68 -12.95 47.21
C ASP A 1098 -5.35 -11.63 46.74
N HIS A 1099 -5.13 -11.20 45.48
CA HIS A 1099 -5.72 -9.98 44.89
C HIS A 1099 -6.29 -10.25 43.50
N PHE A 1100 -7.59 -10.05 43.34
CA PHE A 1100 -8.29 -10.14 42.06
C PHE A 1100 -8.40 -8.76 41.42
N HIS A 1101 -7.77 -8.59 40.25
CA HIS A 1101 -7.80 -7.33 39.51
C HIS A 1101 -9.07 -7.25 38.67
N LEU A 1102 -9.81 -6.16 38.86
CA LEU A 1102 -10.96 -5.81 38.03
C LEU A 1102 -10.50 -5.32 36.67
N VAL A 1103 -11.32 -5.54 35.65
CA VAL A 1103 -11.06 -5.07 34.27
C VAL A 1103 -11.16 -3.55 34.16
N ASP A 1104 -12.10 -2.96 34.89
CA ASP A 1104 -12.32 -1.53 34.93
C ASP A 1104 -12.82 -1.11 36.33
N LYS A 1105 -12.37 0.05 36.80
CA LYS A 1105 -12.78 0.61 38.10
C LYS A 1105 -14.29 0.85 38.23
N SER A 1106 -14.98 1.09 37.12
CA SER A 1106 -16.44 1.29 37.09
C SER A 1106 -17.23 0.05 37.53
N ILE A 1107 -16.67 -1.16 37.40
CA ILE A 1107 -17.29 -2.41 37.89
C ILE A 1107 -17.56 -2.30 39.39
N ALA A 1108 -16.57 -1.82 40.14
CA ALA A 1108 -16.71 -1.66 41.58
C ALA A 1108 -17.82 -0.65 41.93
N ALA A 1109 -17.96 0.42 41.14
CA ALA A 1109 -18.97 1.44 41.37
C ALA A 1109 -20.40 1.03 40.97
N LEU A 1110 -20.55 0.18 39.96
CA LEU A 1110 -21.84 -0.20 39.36
C LEU A 1110 -22.42 -1.51 39.89
N ALA A 1111 -21.65 -2.27 40.67
CA ALA A 1111 -22.09 -3.54 41.23
C ALA A 1111 -23.38 -3.39 42.05
N ARG A 1112 -24.33 -4.31 41.82
CA ARG A 1112 -25.61 -4.35 42.56
C ARG A 1112 -25.55 -5.33 43.71
N ASP A 1113 -26.42 -5.16 44.71
CA ASP A 1113 -26.57 -6.12 45.80
C ASP A 1113 -27.15 -7.45 45.26
N SER A 1114 -26.30 -8.46 45.13
CA SER A 1114 -26.66 -9.79 44.65
C SER A 1114 -25.96 -10.86 45.49
N GLY A 1115 -26.56 -12.04 45.57
CA GLY A 1115 -26.08 -13.15 46.37
C GLY A 1115 -27.23 -14.03 46.88
N ARG A 1116 -26.90 -15.02 47.70
CA ARG A 1116 -27.87 -16.00 48.19
C ARG A 1116 -29.02 -15.32 48.94
N ARG A 1117 -30.25 -15.51 48.46
CA ARG A 1117 -31.49 -14.92 49.02
C ARG A 1117 -31.54 -13.39 48.97
N ARG A 1118 -30.80 -12.75 48.07
CA ARG A 1118 -30.78 -11.28 47.88
C ARG A 1118 -31.11 -10.88 46.45
N GLY A 1119 -31.62 -9.66 46.27
CA GLY A 1119 -31.93 -9.09 44.96
C GLY A 1119 -32.85 -9.98 44.12
N GLN A 1120 -32.40 -10.33 42.90
CA GLN A 1120 -33.14 -11.19 41.98
C GLN A 1120 -33.28 -12.65 42.44
N LEU A 1121 -32.43 -13.09 43.38
CA LEU A 1121 -32.43 -14.43 43.96
C LEU A 1121 -33.07 -14.45 45.37
N GLY A 1122 -33.85 -13.41 45.68
CA GLY A 1122 -34.59 -13.27 46.93
C GLY A 1122 -35.68 -14.34 47.12
N LEU A 1123 -36.17 -14.47 48.36
CA LEU A 1123 -37.30 -15.33 48.66
C LEU A 1123 -38.54 -14.90 47.86
N LEU A 1124 -39.42 -15.86 47.53
CA LEU A 1124 -40.66 -15.60 46.80
C LEU A 1124 -41.48 -14.50 47.51
N GLY A 1125 -41.78 -13.40 46.81
CA GLY A 1125 -42.45 -12.21 47.36
C GLY A 1125 -41.52 -11.09 47.85
N GLN A 1126 -40.19 -11.29 47.83
CA GLN A 1126 -39.15 -10.32 48.17
C GLN A 1126 -38.17 -10.05 47.01
N VAL A 1127 -38.47 -10.55 45.81
CA VAL A 1127 -37.67 -10.34 44.61
C VAL A 1127 -37.87 -8.92 44.08
N HIS A 1128 -36.81 -8.12 44.02
CA HIS A 1128 -36.82 -6.79 43.42
C HIS A 1128 -35.54 -6.57 42.60
N ILE A 1129 -35.52 -5.52 41.78
CA ILE A 1129 -34.27 -5.07 41.14
C ILE A 1129 -33.38 -4.52 42.28
N PRO A 1130 -32.21 -5.12 42.53
CA PRO A 1130 -31.36 -4.67 43.63
C PRO A 1130 -30.76 -3.29 43.35
N GLY A 1131 -30.59 -2.50 44.41
CA GLY A 1131 -29.87 -1.22 44.35
C GLY A 1131 -28.39 -1.42 44.07
N VAL A 1132 -27.71 -0.34 43.67
CA VAL A 1132 -26.24 -0.32 43.55
C VAL A 1132 -25.63 -0.35 44.95
N GLN A 1133 -24.72 -1.29 45.18
CA GLN A 1133 -23.91 -1.40 46.39
C GLN A 1133 -22.45 -1.55 45.93
N PRO A 1134 -21.63 -0.48 45.95
CA PRO A 1134 -20.28 -0.55 45.45
C PRO A 1134 -19.45 -1.68 46.10
N LEU A 1135 -18.59 -2.32 45.30
CA LEU A 1135 -17.64 -3.32 45.78
C LEU A 1135 -16.50 -2.63 46.53
N ASP A 1136 -16.43 -2.84 47.83
CA ASP A 1136 -15.36 -2.36 48.69
C ASP A 1136 -14.86 -3.53 49.54
N HIS A 1137 -13.92 -4.29 48.98
CA HIS A 1137 -13.42 -5.52 49.58
C HIS A 1137 -11.91 -5.66 49.35
N PRO A 1138 -11.07 -5.92 50.38
CA PRO A 1138 -9.59 -5.97 50.24
C PRO A 1138 -9.05 -7.03 49.25
N TYR A 1139 -9.87 -8.03 48.92
CA TYR A 1139 -9.58 -9.03 47.90
C TYR A 1139 -9.62 -8.47 46.47
N LEU A 1140 -10.39 -7.40 46.24
CA LEU A 1140 -10.57 -6.80 44.92
C LEU A 1140 -9.60 -5.62 44.76
N PHE A 1141 -8.93 -5.56 43.61
CA PHE A 1141 -8.08 -4.45 43.23
C PHE A 1141 -8.74 -3.72 42.06
N SER A 1142 -9.15 -2.47 42.31
CA SER A 1142 -10.00 -1.70 41.40
C SER A 1142 -9.23 -0.82 40.41
N ASP A 1143 -7.90 -0.72 40.52
CA ASP A 1143 -7.09 -0.02 39.52
C ASP A 1143 -7.09 -0.80 38.20
N ASP A 1144 -7.51 -0.13 37.14
CA ASP A 1144 -7.66 -0.67 35.79
C ASP A 1144 -6.36 -0.57 34.96
N THR A 1145 -5.33 0.11 35.50
CA THR A 1145 -4.06 0.35 34.79
C THR A 1145 -2.91 -0.44 35.40
N LEU A 1146 -2.29 -1.30 34.59
CA LEU A 1146 -1.06 -2.00 34.90
C LEU A 1146 0.14 -1.25 34.32
N TYR A 1147 1.14 -0.95 35.14
CA TYR A 1147 2.38 -0.31 34.69
C TYR A 1147 3.47 -1.36 34.41
N ILE A 1148 4.06 -1.31 33.22
CA ILE A 1148 5.05 -2.29 32.75
C ILE A 1148 6.33 -1.59 32.32
N LYS A 1149 7.45 -2.03 32.88
CA LYS A 1149 8.78 -1.61 32.43
C LYS A 1149 9.25 -2.46 31.24
N PRO A 1150 9.87 -1.89 30.21
CA PRO A 1150 10.45 -2.66 29.11
C PRO A 1150 11.40 -3.75 29.59
N GLY A 1151 11.26 -4.95 29.05
CA GLY A 1151 12.03 -6.14 29.46
C GLY A 1151 11.45 -6.89 30.68
N GLN A 1152 10.64 -6.24 31.52
CA GLN A 1152 9.93 -6.91 32.61
C GLN A 1152 8.85 -7.84 32.06
N SER A 1153 8.74 -9.04 32.63
CA SER A 1153 7.75 -10.05 32.21
C SER A 1153 6.82 -10.39 33.37
N TYR A 1154 5.52 -10.25 33.15
CA TYR A 1154 4.48 -10.62 34.11
C TYR A 1154 3.85 -11.96 33.75
N ARG A 1155 3.54 -12.78 34.75
CA ARG A 1155 2.64 -13.94 34.57
C ARG A 1155 1.21 -13.50 34.84
N LEU A 1156 0.31 -13.78 33.92
CA LEU A 1156 -1.10 -13.47 34.06
C LEU A 1156 -1.90 -14.75 34.20
N THR A 1157 -2.88 -14.75 35.10
CA THR A 1157 -3.97 -15.72 35.11
C THR A 1157 -5.25 -14.98 34.78
N LEU A 1158 -5.81 -15.24 33.60
CA LEU A 1158 -6.99 -14.55 33.08
C LEU A 1158 -8.23 -15.40 33.39
N LEU A 1159 -9.28 -14.76 33.90
CA LEU A 1159 -10.63 -15.35 33.94
C LEU A 1159 -11.39 -14.79 32.74
N MET A 1160 -11.72 -15.64 31.76
CA MET A 1160 -12.39 -15.18 30.53
C MET A 1160 -13.45 -16.15 30.04
N LEU A 1161 -14.44 -15.66 29.29
CA LEU A 1161 -15.36 -16.56 28.59
C LEU A 1161 -14.66 -17.23 27.40
N PRO A 1162 -14.82 -18.56 27.19
CA PRO A 1162 -14.06 -19.31 26.20
C PRO A 1162 -14.19 -18.84 24.74
N ALA A 1163 -15.35 -18.28 24.36
CA ALA A 1163 -15.65 -17.88 22.98
C ALA A 1163 -15.32 -16.41 22.64
N GLY A 1164 -14.84 -15.63 23.61
CA GLY A 1164 -14.50 -14.21 23.39
C GLY A 1164 -13.00 -13.96 23.27
N LYS A 1165 -12.63 -12.68 23.27
CA LYS A 1165 -11.24 -12.22 23.18
C LYS A 1165 -10.84 -11.46 24.44
N VAL A 1166 -9.53 -11.27 24.63
CA VAL A 1166 -9.00 -10.36 25.65
C VAL A 1166 -8.16 -9.31 24.95
N ASN A 1167 -8.52 -8.04 25.09
CA ASN A 1167 -7.78 -6.93 24.49
C ASN A 1167 -6.74 -6.34 25.45
N LEU A 1168 -5.65 -5.84 24.88
CA LEU A 1168 -4.60 -5.10 25.55
C LEU A 1168 -4.46 -3.74 24.88
N THR A 1169 -4.61 -2.68 25.67
CA THR A 1169 -4.51 -1.28 25.23
C THR A 1169 -3.37 -0.57 25.96
N SER A 1170 -2.56 0.19 25.22
CA SER A 1170 -1.40 0.90 25.80
C SER A 1170 -1.18 2.32 25.26
N GLY A 1171 -1.85 2.71 24.17
CA GLY A 1171 -1.63 3.99 23.49
C GLY A 1171 -0.32 4.11 22.71
N VAL A 1172 0.78 3.53 23.19
CA VAL A 1172 2.09 3.61 22.54
C VAL A 1172 2.29 2.62 21.38
N LEU A 1173 1.41 1.62 21.27
CA LEU A 1173 1.43 0.56 20.27
C LEU A 1173 0.00 0.12 19.92
N PRO A 1174 -0.23 -0.46 18.71
CA PRO A 1174 -1.52 -1.00 18.30
C PRO A 1174 -2.13 -1.94 19.35
N ARG A 1175 -3.45 -1.89 19.49
CA ARG A 1175 -4.22 -2.79 20.37
C ARG A 1175 -3.95 -4.24 19.97
N LYS A 1176 -3.68 -5.08 20.98
CA LYS A 1176 -3.41 -6.50 20.79
C LYS A 1176 -4.50 -7.34 21.44
N SER A 1177 -5.01 -8.34 20.74
CA SER A 1177 -6.00 -9.27 21.28
C SER A 1177 -5.49 -10.71 21.36
N LEU A 1178 -5.99 -11.46 22.35
CA LEU A 1178 -5.84 -12.90 22.47
C LEU A 1178 -7.21 -13.57 22.40
N ALA A 1179 -7.27 -14.73 21.74
CA ALA A 1179 -8.47 -15.57 21.68
C ALA A 1179 -8.06 -17.03 21.91
N LEU A 1180 -8.96 -17.82 22.49
CA LEU A 1180 -8.76 -19.25 22.64
C LEU A 1180 -9.13 -19.97 21.34
N ASN A 1181 -8.34 -20.97 20.97
CA ASN A 1181 -8.69 -21.88 19.89
C ASN A 1181 -9.68 -22.94 20.40
N ASP A 1182 -10.70 -23.27 19.59
CA ASP A 1182 -11.71 -24.29 19.92
C ASP A 1182 -11.08 -25.63 20.33
N ALA A 1183 -9.96 -26.02 19.71
CA ALA A 1183 -9.25 -27.26 20.02
C ALA A 1183 -8.77 -27.34 21.48
N TRP A 1184 -8.53 -26.21 22.14
CA TRP A 1184 -8.11 -26.17 23.54
C TRP A 1184 -9.26 -26.33 24.52
N ILE A 1185 -10.49 -25.95 24.14
CA ILE A 1185 -11.62 -25.80 25.06
C ILE A 1185 -12.75 -26.81 24.84
N ASN A 1186 -13.00 -27.23 23.59
CA ASN A 1186 -14.24 -27.92 23.22
C ASN A 1186 -14.42 -29.26 23.97
N ARG A 1187 -13.34 -30.05 24.13
CA ARG A 1187 -13.40 -31.34 24.85
C ARG A 1187 -13.75 -31.17 26.33
N GLY A 1188 -13.18 -30.16 26.99
CA GLY A 1188 -13.43 -29.90 28.39
C GLY A 1188 -14.81 -29.29 28.62
N LEU A 1189 -15.20 -28.30 27.81
CA LEU A 1189 -16.48 -27.61 27.93
C LEU A 1189 -17.69 -28.53 27.78
N LYS A 1190 -17.64 -29.53 26.88
CA LYS A 1190 -18.70 -30.54 26.74
C LYS A 1190 -18.99 -31.33 28.02
N ARG A 1191 -18.03 -31.37 28.95
CA ARG A 1191 -18.08 -32.13 30.20
C ARG A 1191 -18.37 -31.30 31.44
N VAL A 1192 -18.30 -29.96 31.33
CA VAL A 1192 -18.57 -29.06 32.45
C VAL A 1192 -20.06 -29.08 32.76
N ILE A 1193 -20.42 -29.75 33.84
CA ILE A 1193 -21.80 -29.96 34.31
C ILE A 1193 -21.77 -29.77 35.84
N PRO A 1194 -22.72 -29.02 36.42
CA PRO A 1194 -22.75 -28.77 37.85
C PRO A 1194 -23.05 -30.04 38.67
N SER A 1195 -22.51 -30.12 39.88
CA SER A 1195 -22.89 -31.13 40.88
C SER A 1195 -23.94 -30.55 41.85
N VAL A 1196 -25.17 -31.07 41.85
CA VAL A 1196 -26.24 -30.53 42.72
C VAL A 1196 -26.29 -31.28 44.04
N ARG A 1197 -26.06 -30.60 45.16
CA ARG A 1197 -26.19 -31.22 46.50
C ARG A 1197 -27.66 -31.44 46.84
N VAL A 1198 -28.01 -32.66 47.26
CA VAL A 1198 -29.37 -33.05 47.63
C VAL A 1198 -29.35 -33.83 48.93
N GLY A 1199 -30.01 -33.30 49.96
CA GLY A 1199 -30.13 -33.97 51.24
C GLY A 1199 -30.45 -33.04 52.42
N PRO A 1200 -30.84 -33.61 53.58
CA PRO A 1200 -31.12 -35.04 53.77
C PRO A 1200 -32.44 -35.43 53.09
N VAL A 1201 -32.41 -36.48 52.26
CA VAL A 1201 -33.57 -37.05 51.57
C VAL A 1201 -33.85 -38.45 52.09
N LEU A 1202 -35.14 -38.78 52.26
CA LEU A 1202 -35.58 -40.10 52.68
C LEU A 1202 -35.67 -41.00 51.44
N VAL A 1203 -34.79 -42.00 51.34
CA VAL A 1203 -34.66 -42.83 50.14
C VAL A 1203 -34.63 -44.32 50.46
N ASP A 1204 -35.05 -45.14 49.49
CA ASP A 1204 -34.85 -46.60 49.48
C ASP A 1204 -33.38 -46.90 49.14
N PRO A 1205 -32.59 -47.52 50.04
CA PRO A 1205 -31.16 -47.73 49.83
C PRO A 1205 -30.82 -48.67 48.64
N GLU A 1206 -31.79 -49.46 48.14
CA GLU A 1206 -31.62 -50.35 46.99
C GLU A 1206 -31.98 -49.65 45.65
N LYS A 1207 -32.95 -48.71 45.67
CA LYS A 1207 -33.42 -48.00 44.46
C LYS A 1207 -33.69 -46.53 44.75
N ILE A 1208 -32.71 -45.68 44.44
CA ILE A 1208 -32.84 -44.22 44.61
C ILE A 1208 -33.85 -43.67 43.61
N ARG A 1209 -34.99 -43.20 44.14
CA ARG A 1209 -36.04 -42.52 43.38
C ARG A 1209 -36.09 -41.06 43.78
N LEU A 1210 -35.66 -40.19 42.87
CA LEU A 1210 -35.69 -38.74 43.04
C LEU A 1210 -36.30 -38.10 41.79
N PRO A 1211 -36.93 -36.91 41.91
CA PRO A 1211 -37.33 -36.13 40.74
C PRO A 1211 -36.10 -35.85 39.89
N LYS A 1212 -36.14 -36.24 38.61
CA LYS A 1212 -35.06 -35.90 37.67
C LYS A 1212 -35.13 -34.40 37.37
N VAL A 1213 -33.98 -33.75 37.33
CA VAL A 1213 -33.86 -32.36 36.90
C VAL A 1213 -33.84 -32.35 35.37
N ASN A 1214 -34.95 -32.01 34.69
CA ASN A 1214 -35.05 -32.08 33.22
C ASN A 1214 -33.91 -31.34 32.48
N LEU A 1215 -33.37 -30.27 33.06
CA LEU A 1215 -32.24 -29.49 32.51
C LEU A 1215 -30.91 -30.26 32.51
N LEU A 1216 -30.75 -31.29 33.36
CA LEU A 1216 -29.56 -32.12 33.49
C LEU A 1216 -29.68 -33.44 32.70
N GLY A 1217 -30.59 -33.52 31.73
CA GLY A 1217 -30.80 -34.72 30.91
C GLY A 1217 -31.31 -35.95 31.68
N ASP A 1218 -31.47 -37.08 30.99
CA ASP A 1218 -32.15 -38.26 31.55
C ASP A 1218 -31.25 -39.20 32.37
N ARG A 1219 -29.92 -39.11 32.23
CA ARG A 1219 -28.94 -40.01 32.87
C ARG A 1219 -28.35 -39.39 34.13
N GLN A 1220 -29.17 -39.29 35.18
CA GLN A 1220 -28.76 -38.75 36.48
C GLN A 1220 -28.43 -39.87 37.48
N GLN A 1221 -27.40 -39.67 38.29
CA GLN A 1221 -27.00 -40.54 39.39
C GLN A 1221 -26.91 -39.77 40.71
N PHE A 1222 -27.15 -40.48 41.80
CA PHE A 1222 -26.99 -40.02 43.17
C PHE A 1222 -25.67 -40.55 43.72
N THR A 1223 -24.66 -39.69 43.78
CA THR A 1223 -23.35 -39.96 44.35
C THR A 1223 -23.38 -39.65 45.84
N LYS A 1224 -23.06 -40.63 46.69
CA LYS A 1224 -22.98 -40.44 48.15
C LYS A 1224 -21.70 -41.00 48.74
N ARG A 1225 -21.33 -40.47 49.89
CA ARG A 1225 -20.14 -40.89 50.63
C ARG A 1225 -20.50 -42.07 51.53
N THR A 1226 -19.76 -43.18 51.43
CA THR A 1226 -20.00 -44.41 52.22
C THR A 1226 -18.92 -44.66 53.28
N GLY A 1227 -17.84 -43.88 53.26
CA GLY A 1227 -16.74 -43.94 54.22
C GLY A 1227 -15.76 -42.77 54.04
N PRO A 1228 -14.64 -42.74 54.79
CA PRO A 1228 -13.68 -41.63 54.73
C PRO A 1228 -13.10 -41.38 53.34
N LEU A 1229 -12.91 -42.41 52.51
CA LEU A 1229 -12.36 -42.31 51.15
C LEU A 1229 -13.26 -42.94 50.08
N THR A 1230 -14.36 -43.59 50.46
CA THR A 1230 -15.20 -44.38 49.56
C THR A 1230 -16.47 -43.65 49.18
N TRP A 1231 -16.79 -43.70 47.89
CA TRP A 1231 -18.00 -43.15 47.28
C TRP A 1231 -18.82 -44.27 46.66
N ARG A 1232 -20.13 -44.08 46.59
CA ARG A 1232 -21.07 -44.97 45.88
C ARG A 1232 -21.95 -44.14 44.97
N ASP A 1233 -22.05 -44.56 43.72
CA ASP A 1233 -22.93 -43.97 42.72
C ASP A 1233 -24.15 -44.88 42.52
N ASP A 1234 -25.35 -44.34 42.74
CA ASP A 1234 -26.62 -45.04 42.58
C ASP A 1234 -27.44 -44.36 41.45
N PRO A 1235 -27.90 -45.06 40.39
CA PRO A 1235 -28.67 -44.43 39.32
C PRO A 1235 -30.02 -43.91 39.83
N ILE A 1236 -30.41 -42.70 39.41
CA ILE A 1236 -31.69 -42.09 39.78
C ILE A 1236 -32.79 -42.62 38.86
N VAL A 1237 -33.72 -43.37 39.44
CA VAL A 1237 -34.91 -43.85 38.73
C VAL A 1237 -36.05 -42.84 38.90
N SER A 1238 -36.78 -42.56 37.82
CA SER A 1238 -37.93 -41.66 37.88
C SER A 1238 -38.97 -42.14 38.89
N ALA A 1239 -39.58 -41.20 39.63
CA ALA A 1239 -40.70 -41.51 40.52
C ALA A 1239 -41.90 -42.03 39.71
N SER A 1240 -42.48 -43.17 40.10
CA SER A 1240 -43.72 -43.70 39.51
C SER A 1240 -44.94 -43.09 40.17
N GLN A 1241 -46.06 -42.94 39.43
CA GLN A 1241 -47.35 -42.53 40.01
C GLN A 1241 -47.98 -43.58 40.94
N SER A 1242 -47.41 -44.79 41.01
CA SER A 1242 -47.85 -45.86 41.89
C SER A 1242 -47.20 -45.72 43.28
N ALA A 1243 -48.01 -45.53 44.32
CA ALA A 1243 -47.57 -45.55 45.72
C ALA A 1243 -47.24 -46.99 46.15
N LEU A 1244 -46.02 -47.44 45.90
CA LEU A 1244 -45.54 -48.74 46.33
C LEU A 1244 -44.84 -48.61 47.69
N LEU A 1245 -45.21 -49.48 48.64
CA LEU A 1245 -44.45 -49.64 49.88
C LEU A 1245 -43.06 -50.23 49.54
N PRO A 1246 -41.97 -49.61 50.02
CA PRO A 1246 -40.61 -50.03 49.73
C PRO A 1246 -40.27 -51.37 50.39
N ARG A 1247 -39.32 -52.11 49.79
CA ARG A 1247 -38.90 -53.43 50.31
C ARG A 1247 -37.92 -53.34 51.48
N MET A 1248 -37.23 -52.20 51.62
CA MET A 1248 -36.25 -51.93 52.67
C MET A 1248 -36.68 -50.72 53.52
N PRO A 1249 -36.29 -50.67 54.81
CA PRO A 1249 -36.43 -49.47 55.62
C PRO A 1249 -35.80 -48.28 54.92
N HIS A 1250 -36.50 -47.15 54.90
CA HIS A 1250 -35.96 -45.92 54.33
C HIS A 1250 -34.88 -45.34 55.22
N GLU A 1251 -33.84 -44.80 54.59
CA GLU A 1251 -32.73 -44.15 55.27
C GLU A 1251 -32.70 -42.66 54.89
N PHE A 1252 -32.36 -41.82 55.85
CA PHE A 1252 -31.95 -40.45 55.54
C PHE A 1252 -30.55 -40.50 54.93
N GLN A 1253 -30.45 -40.05 53.68
CA GLN A 1253 -29.18 -39.98 52.97
C GLN A 1253 -28.99 -38.57 52.43
N GLU A 1254 -27.76 -38.09 52.49
CA GLU A 1254 -27.32 -36.90 51.77
C GLU A 1254 -26.34 -37.30 50.68
N GLY A 1255 -26.35 -36.57 49.57
CA GLY A 1255 -25.49 -36.85 48.43
C GLY A 1255 -25.58 -35.77 47.37
N TRP A 1256 -25.12 -36.11 46.17
CA TRP A 1256 -25.06 -35.20 45.02
C TRP A 1256 -25.71 -35.85 43.82
N ILE A 1257 -26.49 -35.07 43.07
CA ILE A 1257 -27.00 -35.45 41.76
C ILE A 1257 -25.96 -35.07 40.71
N ARG A 1258 -25.58 -36.03 39.85
CA ARG A 1258 -24.58 -35.88 38.76
C ARG A 1258 -25.09 -36.53 37.47
N ILE A 1259 -24.55 -36.13 36.32
CA ILE A 1259 -24.86 -36.74 35.01
C ILE A 1259 -23.81 -37.81 34.65
N ILE A 1260 -24.24 -38.91 34.01
CA ILE A 1260 -23.38 -39.97 33.48
C ILE A 1260 -23.21 -39.78 31.96
N GLU A 1261 -21.97 -39.80 31.44
CA GLU A 1261 -21.69 -39.82 29.98
C GLU A 1261 -22.10 -41.16 29.34
N GLU A 1262 -22.35 -41.12 28.03
CA GLU A 1262 -22.39 -42.30 27.17
C GLU A 1262 -20.92 -42.68 26.88
N ASP A 1263 -20.50 -43.90 27.19
CA ASP A 1263 -19.20 -44.39 26.73
C ASP A 1263 -19.22 -44.36 25.19
N GLU A 1264 -18.48 -43.42 24.58
CA GLU A 1264 -18.15 -43.49 23.16
C GLU A 1264 -17.26 -44.73 22.95
N SER A 1265 -17.90 -45.84 22.57
CA SER A 1265 -17.23 -47.04 22.07
C SER A 1265 -16.57 -46.80 20.72
#